data_AF-A0A836C039-F1
#
_entry.id   AF-A0A836C039-F1
#
_cell.length_a   1.000
_cell.length_b   1.000
_cell.length_c   1.000
_cell.angle_alpha   90.00
_cell.angle_beta   90.00
_cell.angle_gamma   90.00
#
_symmetry.space_group_name_H-M   'P 1'
#
loop_
_entity.id
_entity.type
_entity.pdbx_description
1 polymer ?
#
loop_
_entity_poly.entity_id
_entity_poly.type
_entity_poly.pdbx_seq_one_letter_code
_entity_poly.pdbx_strand_id
1 'polypeptide(L)'
;MRALRFPHGLDRRPSLLAVVVVLLALLVPGPRRWRVRGVGAEGPKALADQARTALRKELFWKRDSLRLDAIEANTTLAPFLGYEFSLPMPQLKASAALPEDSREGSRARGRAGLAYAGPRTRLRRFVRELLLGRKPVKIGVVGGSITYGHGTSKPKYGWFSVFSRWLITSFPNANITARNGAIPATRSNLMVVCLEQSVDADVDLVFVEYIVNNGYEDKVEENFVVKDVERLVRRLLALPGRPAVVLMQARGGGGVGPGVERVAPEGMAHLDPPTPFYRAMEDLEGAVAQYYDVQYLSLRTALYRLAAVERKEGFLWNQTFVDVHPGNSGNRMMADLAAYLVQDTARDLVFDPPGRHDTELLDRPLPPPMYEGNLAPERAQCRTGPALQSLVVSTTGWDWLDESRGNASEVPVADVYKRKWGYVSTVPGSELVLQLDSRPQLRIGGAGTGPEGGSVSLFVHHLKSYEHMGRAEIRCVWGCTCTPVEVDAHIQKRWSQTYLQRLDVSQSAECLLAITVLPGTSSGEHKFKVSGLVVADDARSLEAVQSTLEVDGRARLTTNGMVLGGGGRKAGEVAGVAVLLVVQGLGGPTAFAQNDESATRTQVRPELQWSRTVHHVTMTEVNSALAPFLGYRFSLPMPQLKAGLAYAGPRTRLRRFVRELLLGRKPVKIGVVGGSITHGHGTTDRAVFSWFSIFSNWLVVCLDQSVDADVDLVFVEYAVNNGFANDVVHNIVVKDVERLVRRLLALPGRPAVAPEGMAHLDPPTPFYRAMEDLEGAVAQYYDVQYLSLRTALYRLATVEQKEGFLWNQTFVDTHPGNSGNRMMADLAAYLVQDTALDLVFDPPGQHDTELLDRPLPPPMYEGNLAPDKTTCVTGAALKDLVASASGFEFVVEAIDPSVPLIELFKLKPGYVATTPGVWGCTCTPVEVDGHIAEHWSLTYLQPVMVSQSAECLLAIRVLPGTSSGEHKFKVSGVVVADNYRTIDAMRINTDGQGMLKNGPNGLVISGAGRHR
;
A
#
# COMPACT_ATOMS: atom_id res chain seq x y z
N MET A 1 -48.86 35.20 -20.06
CA MET A 1 -49.18 35.10 -21.50
C MET A 1 -50.48 34.33 -21.65
N ARG A 2 -51.37 34.77 -22.55
CA ARG A 2 -52.61 34.08 -22.91
C ARG A 2 -52.30 32.79 -23.69
N ALA A 3 -53.23 31.84 -23.59
CA ALA A 3 -53.45 30.64 -24.43
C ALA A 3 -52.66 29.35 -24.08
N LEU A 4 -53.30 28.49 -23.27
CA LEU A 4 -53.20 27.04 -23.39
C LEU A 4 -54.62 26.47 -23.44
N ARG A 5 -55.07 26.09 -24.63
CA ARG A 5 -56.24 25.22 -24.82
C ARG A 5 -55.76 23.77 -24.71
N PHE A 6 -56.30 23.00 -23.78
CA PHE A 6 -56.10 21.55 -23.76
C PHE A 6 -57.21 20.86 -24.58
N PRO A 7 -56.89 19.86 -25.43
CA PRO A 7 -57.88 19.05 -26.13
C PRO A 7 -58.64 18.14 -25.16
N HIS A 8 -59.88 17.81 -25.53
CA HIS A 8 -60.83 17.03 -24.73
C HIS A 8 -60.28 15.66 -24.30
N GLY A 9 -60.32 15.39 -23.00
CA GLY A 9 -60.01 14.05 -22.46
C GLY A 9 -59.52 13.97 -21.01
N LEU A 10 -59.42 15.08 -20.26
CA LEU A 10 -59.03 15.03 -18.84
C LEU A 10 -60.05 15.77 -17.97
N ASP A 11 -60.53 15.02 -16.99
CA ASP A 11 -61.65 15.27 -16.11
C ASP A 11 -61.45 16.53 -15.23
N ARG A 12 -62.52 17.28 -15.02
CA ARG A 12 -62.53 18.56 -14.30
C ARG A 12 -62.23 18.33 -12.81
N ARG A 13 -60.98 18.53 -12.37
CA ARG A 13 -60.65 18.60 -10.94
C ARG A 13 -60.18 20.01 -10.52
N PRO A 14 -60.82 20.66 -9.52
CA PRO A 14 -60.49 22.02 -9.07
C PRO A 14 -59.09 22.18 -8.45
N SER A 15 -58.38 21.08 -8.23
CA SER A 15 -57.06 21.03 -7.60
C SER A 15 -55.91 21.50 -8.51
N LEU A 16 -56.02 21.39 -9.83
CA LEU A 16 -54.94 21.82 -10.74
C LEU A 16 -54.87 23.36 -10.86
N LEU A 17 -56.01 24.05 -10.82
CA LEU A 17 -56.05 25.51 -10.90
C LEU A 17 -55.47 26.16 -9.63
N ALA A 18 -55.68 25.55 -8.46
CA ALA A 18 -55.11 26.01 -7.20
C ALA A 18 -53.58 25.84 -7.14
N VAL A 19 -53.06 24.72 -7.67
CA VAL A 19 -51.61 24.45 -7.73
C VAL A 19 -50.91 25.40 -8.71
N VAL A 20 -51.53 25.71 -9.85
CA VAL A 20 -50.99 26.66 -10.83
C VAL A 20 -50.94 28.10 -10.29
N VAL A 21 -51.94 28.52 -9.51
CA VAL A 21 -51.95 29.86 -8.87
C VAL A 21 -50.90 29.98 -7.78
N VAL A 22 -50.66 28.92 -6.99
CA VAL A 22 -49.62 28.90 -5.94
C VAL A 22 -48.21 28.86 -6.54
N LEU A 23 -47.98 28.09 -7.60
CA LEU A 23 -46.70 28.05 -8.30
C LEU A 23 -46.38 29.38 -9.01
N LEU A 24 -47.38 30.05 -9.60
CA LEU A 24 -47.20 31.38 -10.19
C LEU A 24 -46.93 32.48 -9.14
N ALA A 25 -47.38 32.31 -7.90
CA ALA A 25 -47.10 33.22 -6.79
C ALA A 25 -45.68 33.04 -6.20
N LEU A 26 -45.08 31.86 -6.34
CA LEU A 26 -43.74 31.53 -5.83
C LEU A 26 -42.59 31.87 -6.80
N LEU A 27 -42.88 32.11 -8.09
CA LEU A 27 -41.86 32.26 -9.14
C LEU A 27 -41.58 33.71 -9.58
N VAL A 28 -42.09 34.74 -8.89
CA VAL A 28 -41.79 36.16 -9.23
C VAL A 28 -41.35 36.94 -7.97
N PRO A 29 -40.11 37.43 -7.88
CA PRO A 29 -39.65 38.20 -6.72
C PRO A 29 -40.01 39.69 -6.86
N GLY A 30 -40.79 40.22 -5.92
CA GLY A 30 -41.03 41.67 -5.76
C GLY A 30 -42.34 42.00 -5.03
N PRO A 31 -42.42 43.11 -4.25
CA PRO A 31 -43.56 43.37 -3.40
C PRO A 31 -44.65 44.12 -4.19
N ARG A 32 -45.66 43.42 -4.70
CA ARG A 32 -46.94 44.04 -5.08
C ARG A 32 -48.13 43.22 -4.59
N ARG A 33 -49.01 43.87 -3.82
CA ARG A 33 -50.26 43.30 -3.28
C ARG A 33 -51.22 42.95 -4.42
N TRP A 34 -51.71 41.72 -4.44
CA TRP A 34 -52.81 41.30 -5.31
C TRP A 34 -54.16 41.50 -4.60
N ARG A 35 -55.13 42.16 -5.26
CA ARG A 35 -56.56 42.12 -4.92
C ARG A 35 -57.27 41.26 -5.96
N VAL A 36 -57.84 40.13 -5.55
CA VAL A 36 -58.82 39.40 -6.35
C VAL A 36 -60.21 39.93 -5.97
N ARG A 37 -60.91 40.56 -6.92
CA ARG A 37 -62.30 41.01 -6.76
C ARG A 37 -63.23 39.81 -6.93
N GLY A 38 -64.13 39.57 -5.96
CA GLY A 38 -65.26 38.65 -6.15
C GLY A 38 -65.46 37.54 -5.11
N VAL A 39 -64.78 37.58 -3.94
CA VAL A 39 -65.08 36.66 -2.83
C VAL A 39 -65.31 37.48 -1.57
N GLY A 40 -66.46 37.27 -0.92
CA GLY A 40 -66.90 37.96 0.29
C GLY A 40 -65.96 37.78 1.48
N ALA A 41 -66.09 38.68 2.45
CA ALA A 41 -65.21 38.86 3.58
C ALA A 41 -65.29 37.73 4.64
N GLU A 42 -64.85 36.53 4.28
CA GLU A 42 -64.33 35.50 5.18
C GLU A 42 -63.32 34.64 4.40
N GLY A 43 -62.09 35.14 4.26
CA GLY A 43 -60.99 34.43 3.61
C GLY A 43 -59.69 34.79 4.30
N PRO A 44 -58.64 33.95 4.33
CA PRO A 44 -58.33 32.73 3.56
C PRO A 44 -58.12 31.47 4.45
N LYS A 45 -58.47 31.57 5.74
CA LYS A 45 -58.14 30.55 6.75
C LYS A 45 -59.05 29.32 6.67
N ALA A 46 -60.36 29.50 6.47
CA ALA A 46 -61.34 28.42 6.38
C ALA A 46 -61.13 27.51 5.15
N LEU A 47 -60.72 28.09 4.00
CA LEU A 47 -60.41 27.33 2.79
C LEU A 47 -59.08 26.55 2.94
N ALA A 48 -58.10 27.13 3.65
CA ALA A 48 -56.84 26.46 3.98
C ALA A 48 -57.05 25.33 5.00
N ASP A 49 -57.97 25.48 5.94
CA ASP A 49 -58.27 24.47 6.96
C ASP A 49 -59.11 23.32 6.39
N GLN A 50 -60.05 23.58 5.48
CA GLN A 50 -60.73 22.52 4.72
C GLN A 50 -59.76 21.77 3.79
N ALA A 51 -58.82 22.45 3.14
CA ALA A 51 -57.80 21.80 2.33
C ALA A 51 -56.84 20.93 3.16
N ARG A 52 -56.44 21.39 4.36
CA ARG A 52 -55.61 20.60 5.31
C ARG A 52 -56.37 19.40 5.87
N THR A 53 -57.66 19.52 6.11
CA THR A 53 -58.49 18.43 6.64
C THR A 53 -58.78 17.37 5.57
N ALA A 54 -58.96 17.78 4.31
CA ALA A 54 -59.07 16.86 3.17
C ALA A 54 -57.74 16.13 2.89
N LEU A 55 -56.59 16.81 2.97
CA LEU A 55 -55.28 16.17 2.85
C LEU A 55 -55.03 15.14 3.95
N ARG A 56 -55.43 15.43 5.20
CA ARG A 56 -55.26 14.51 6.35
C ARG A 56 -56.13 13.25 6.28
N LYS A 57 -57.27 13.28 5.58
CA LYS A 57 -58.15 12.11 5.43
C LYS A 57 -57.76 11.17 4.28
N GLU A 58 -57.20 11.68 3.20
CA GLU A 58 -56.67 10.85 2.08
C GLU A 58 -55.30 10.21 2.41
N LEU A 59 -54.53 10.79 3.35
CA LEU A 59 -53.22 10.27 3.74
C LEU A 59 -53.24 9.12 4.77
N PHE A 60 -54.41 8.66 5.23
CA PHE A 60 -54.52 7.64 6.30
C PHE A 60 -54.70 6.19 5.83
N TRP A 61 -54.55 5.88 4.52
CA TRP A 61 -54.67 4.50 4.01
C TRP A 61 -53.55 4.01 3.07
N LYS A 62 -52.35 4.60 3.12
CA LYS A 62 -51.17 3.98 2.50
C LYS A 62 -49.94 4.20 3.38
N ARG A 63 -49.82 3.35 4.38
CA ARG A 63 -48.63 3.23 5.23
C ARG A 63 -47.86 2.00 4.78
N ASP A 64 -47.01 2.17 3.76
CA ASP A 64 -45.79 1.40 3.55
C ASP A 64 -44.88 2.20 2.60
N SER A 65 -43.61 2.30 2.98
CA SER A 65 -42.46 2.96 2.32
C SER A 65 -42.16 4.46 2.64
N LEU A 66 -40.90 4.67 3.08
CA LEU A 66 -40.01 5.84 2.92
C LEU A 66 -40.11 7.08 3.86
N ARG A 67 -39.24 7.04 4.89
CA ARG A 67 -38.27 8.04 5.43
C ARG A 67 -38.61 9.54 5.67
N LEU A 68 -38.22 9.94 6.91
CA LEU A 68 -37.50 11.15 7.37
C LEU A 68 -38.20 12.52 7.31
N ASP A 69 -38.50 13.08 8.49
CA ASP A 69 -38.69 14.53 8.71
C ASP A 69 -37.78 15.05 9.84
N ALA A 70 -37.22 16.22 9.59
CA ALA A 70 -36.45 17.06 10.51
C ALA A 70 -37.37 17.95 11.36
N ILE A 71 -36.94 18.33 12.57
CA ILE A 71 -37.64 19.28 13.46
C ILE A 71 -36.72 20.47 13.75
N GLU A 72 -37.31 21.67 13.61
CA GLU A 72 -36.70 22.99 13.79
C GLU A 72 -36.29 23.31 15.24
N ALA A 73 -35.22 24.10 15.35
CA ALA A 73 -34.62 24.59 16.56
C ALA A 73 -35.35 25.81 17.15
N ASN A 74 -35.51 25.87 18.48
CA ASN A 74 -35.26 27.12 19.21
C ASN A 74 -35.04 26.89 20.72
N THR A 75 -34.19 27.75 21.29
CA THR A 75 -33.88 28.00 22.73
C THR A 75 -32.70 27.27 23.42
N THR A 76 -31.63 28.06 23.60
CA THR A 76 -30.70 28.15 24.77
C THR A 76 -29.60 27.08 25.00
N LEU A 77 -28.37 27.52 24.72
CA LEU A 77 -27.04 26.88 24.63
C LEU A 77 -26.34 26.46 25.94
N ALA A 78 -27.06 26.03 26.98
CA ALA A 78 -26.43 25.60 28.24
C ALA A 78 -26.17 24.08 28.46
N PRO A 79 -26.56 23.12 27.57
CA PRO A 79 -26.26 21.70 27.78
C PRO A 79 -25.30 21.05 26.77
N PHE A 80 -24.52 21.78 25.97
CA PHE A 80 -23.54 21.15 25.04
C PHE A 80 -22.37 20.42 25.73
N LEU A 81 -22.32 20.43 27.07
CA LEU A 81 -21.45 19.58 27.89
C LEU A 81 -22.23 18.54 28.74
N GLY A 82 -23.51 18.27 28.48
CA GLY A 82 -24.25 17.21 29.17
C GLY A 82 -25.64 16.88 28.60
N TYR A 83 -25.84 15.59 28.26
CA TYR A 83 -27.11 14.86 27.97
C TYR A 83 -27.80 15.11 26.62
N GLU A 84 -28.33 14.15 25.86
CA GLU A 84 -28.34 12.67 25.87
C GLU A 84 -28.77 12.23 24.45
N PHE A 85 -27.97 11.41 23.75
CA PHE A 85 -28.39 10.77 22.50
C PHE A 85 -29.37 9.64 22.82
N SER A 86 -30.65 9.76 22.43
CA SER A 86 -31.61 8.64 22.43
C SER A 86 -31.52 7.82 21.14
N LEU A 87 -30.31 7.43 20.76
CA LEU A 87 -30.00 6.06 20.37
C LEU A 87 -28.94 5.65 21.39
N PRO A 88 -29.07 4.52 22.10
CA PRO A 88 -28.06 4.11 23.05
C PRO A 88 -26.80 3.78 22.26
N MET A 89 -25.94 4.79 22.05
CA MET A 89 -24.51 4.59 21.96
C MET A 89 -24.21 3.78 23.20
N PRO A 90 -23.87 2.49 23.09
CA PRO A 90 -23.42 1.77 24.24
C PRO A 90 -22.30 2.60 24.85
N GLN A 91 -22.48 2.95 26.12
CA GLN A 91 -21.40 3.55 26.89
C GLN A 91 -20.21 2.62 26.70
N LEU A 92 -19.24 3.04 25.89
CA LEU A 92 -17.90 2.48 25.88
C LEU A 92 -17.42 2.69 27.31
N LYS A 93 -17.67 1.71 28.18
CA LYS A 93 -17.06 1.64 29.49
C LYS A 93 -15.58 1.55 29.17
N ALA A 94 -14.90 2.70 29.30
CA ALA A 94 -13.47 2.79 29.21
C ALA A 94 -12.90 1.77 30.20
N SER A 95 -12.47 0.62 29.68
CA SER A 95 -11.83 -0.39 30.51
C SER A 95 -10.52 0.22 30.98
N ALA A 96 -10.37 0.35 32.30
CA ALA A 96 -9.24 0.89 33.04
C ALA A 96 -8.62 2.16 32.40
N ALA A 97 -8.95 3.33 32.97
CA ALA A 97 -8.38 4.60 32.55
C ALA A 97 -6.83 4.56 32.62
N LEU A 98 -6.22 4.33 31.48
CA LEU A 98 -4.85 4.73 31.18
C LEU A 98 -4.74 6.25 31.48
N PRO A 99 -3.69 6.71 32.20
CA PRO A 99 -3.40 8.14 32.40
C PRO A 99 -3.51 8.94 31.09
N GLU A 100 -3.91 10.20 31.16
CA GLU A 100 -4.17 11.05 29.98
C GLU A 100 -2.98 11.09 29.00
N ASP A 101 -1.75 11.24 29.50
CA ASP A 101 -0.49 11.17 28.73
C ASP A 101 -0.30 9.82 27.99
N SER A 102 -0.76 8.73 28.61
CA SER A 102 -0.65 7.39 27.99
C SER A 102 -1.73 7.14 26.94
N ARG A 103 -2.85 7.88 26.97
CA ARG A 103 -3.90 7.85 25.92
C ARG A 103 -3.49 8.64 24.69
N GLU A 104 -2.91 9.84 24.85
CA GLU A 104 -2.40 10.65 23.73
C GLU A 104 -1.27 9.92 22.99
N GLY A 105 -0.29 9.41 23.74
CA GLY A 105 0.76 8.56 23.16
C GLY A 105 0.23 7.29 22.49
N SER A 106 -0.94 6.78 22.90
CA SER A 106 -1.60 5.65 22.24
C SER A 106 -2.26 6.02 20.92
N ARG A 107 -2.76 7.26 20.76
CA ARG A 107 -3.35 7.73 19.49
C ARG A 107 -2.29 7.97 18.43
N ALA A 108 -1.18 8.61 18.78
CA ALA A 108 -0.06 8.80 17.85
C ALA A 108 0.50 7.44 17.37
N ARG A 109 0.62 6.46 18.28
CA ARG A 109 0.98 5.07 17.90
C ARG A 109 -0.08 4.40 17.02
N GLY A 110 -1.37 4.63 17.30
CA GLY A 110 -2.47 4.14 16.46
C GLY A 110 -2.38 4.69 15.03
N ARG A 111 -2.11 6.00 14.90
CA ARG A 111 -1.88 6.66 13.61
C ARG A 111 -0.66 6.10 12.86
N ALA A 112 0.47 5.91 13.55
CA ALA A 112 1.66 5.28 12.95
C ALA A 112 1.39 3.84 12.52
N GLY A 113 0.68 3.06 13.35
CA GLY A 113 0.35 1.68 13.07
C GLY A 113 -0.73 1.49 12.00
N LEU A 114 -1.50 2.50 11.64
CA LEU A 114 -2.43 2.46 10.52
C LEU A 114 -1.71 2.82 9.22
N ALA A 115 -0.98 1.85 8.68
CA ALA A 115 -0.13 2.03 7.52
C ALA A 115 -0.93 2.26 6.23
N TYR A 116 -2.13 1.69 6.09
CA TYR A 116 -3.07 2.10 5.04
C TYR A 116 -4.52 2.02 5.52
N ALA A 117 -5.22 3.15 5.44
CA ALA A 117 -6.65 3.25 5.74
C ALA A 117 -7.48 2.98 4.48
N GLY A 118 -7.22 3.69 3.38
CA GLY A 118 -8.01 3.61 2.16
C GLY A 118 -9.49 4.02 2.33
N PRO A 119 -10.36 3.69 1.36
CA PRO A 119 -11.78 4.06 1.38
C PRO A 119 -12.58 3.41 2.51
N ARG A 120 -12.12 2.27 3.03
CA ARG A 120 -12.74 1.51 4.12
C ARG A 120 -14.19 1.08 3.86
N THR A 121 -14.67 1.04 2.62
CA THR A 121 -16.10 0.82 2.30
C THR A 121 -16.72 -0.36 3.06
N ARG A 122 -16.05 -1.52 3.06
CA ARG A 122 -16.54 -2.73 3.76
C ARG A 122 -16.45 -2.61 5.27
N LEU A 123 -15.42 -1.95 5.79
CA LEU A 123 -15.23 -1.71 7.21
C LEU A 123 -16.20 -0.65 7.76
N ARG A 124 -16.46 0.42 7.00
CA ARG A 124 -17.50 1.42 7.25
C ARG A 124 -18.87 0.75 7.39
N ARG A 125 -19.21 -0.16 6.48
CA ARG A 125 -20.42 -1.01 6.58
C ARG A 125 -20.41 -1.79 7.89
N PHE A 126 -19.33 -2.50 8.20
CA PHE A 126 -19.20 -3.28 9.43
C PHE A 126 -19.39 -2.43 10.71
N VAL A 127 -18.68 -1.31 10.83
CA VAL A 127 -18.75 -0.40 11.98
C VAL A 127 -20.14 0.21 12.11
N ARG A 128 -20.78 0.57 10.99
CA ARG A 128 -22.18 1.01 10.99
C ARG A 128 -23.12 -0.05 11.54
N GLU A 129 -22.97 -1.31 11.14
CA GLU A 129 -23.83 -2.40 11.64
C GLU A 129 -23.59 -2.66 13.14
N LEU A 130 -22.34 -2.54 13.62
CA LEU A 130 -22.04 -2.55 15.06
C LEU A 130 -22.74 -1.43 15.82
N LEU A 131 -22.69 -0.20 15.30
CA LEU A 131 -23.34 0.97 15.90
C LEU A 131 -24.87 0.84 15.92
N LEU A 132 -25.45 0.19 14.90
CA LEU A 132 -26.89 -0.01 14.80
C LEU A 132 -27.41 -1.18 15.64
N GLY A 133 -26.60 -2.21 15.91
CA GLY A 133 -26.98 -3.37 16.72
C GLY A 133 -28.15 -4.20 16.16
N ARG A 134 -28.44 -4.12 14.85
CA ARG A 134 -29.67 -4.69 14.25
C ARG A 134 -29.60 -6.16 13.88
N LYS A 135 -28.39 -6.68 13.63
CA LYS A 135 -28.16 -8.05 13.18
C LYS A 135 -26.96 -8.66 13.94
N PRO A 136 -26.88 -10.00 14.03
CA PRO A 136 -25.67 -10.67 14.48
C PRO A 136 -24.48 -10.27 13.61
N VAL A 137 -23.32 -10.11 14.23
CA VAL A 137 -22.08 -9.72 13.58
C VAL A 137 -21.02 -10.79 13.86
N LYS A 138 -20.43 -11.34 12.81
CA LYS A 138 -19.39 -12.37 12.89
C LYS A 138 -18.03 -11.77 12.59
N ILE A 139 -17.08 -11.95 13.51
CA ILE A 139 -15.68 -11.58 13.30
C ILE A 139 -14.79 -12.82 13.29
N GLY A 140 -13.83 -12.84 12.39
CA GLY A 140 -12.88 -13.92 12.22
C GLY A 140 -11.44 -13.42 12.18
N VAL A 141 -10.51 -14.34 12.38
CA VAL A 141 -9.10 -14.10 12.05
C VAL A 141 -8.49 -15.37 11.45
N VAL A 142 -7.66 -15.19 10.43
CA VAL A 142 -6.75 -16.20 9.90
C VAL A 142 -5.31 -15.74 10.12
N GLY A 143 -4.45 -16.67 10.50
CA GLY A 143 -3.05 -16.36 10.75
C GLY A 143 -2.25 -17.55 11.25
N GLY A 144 -1.00 -17.27 11.59
CA GLY A 144 -0.08 -18.27 12.09
C GLY A 144 -0.06 -18.41 13.62
N SER A 145 1.12 -18.72 14.15
CA SER A 145 1.33 -19.00 15.57
C SER A 145 1.11 -17.78 16.47
N ILE A 146 1.40 -16.57 15.97
CA ILE A 146 1.18 -15.31 16.70
C ILE A 146 -0.31 -15.11 16.95
N THR A 147 -1.12 -15.17 15.89
CA THR A 147 -2.58 -15.06 16.00
C THR A 147 -3.24 -16.19 16.77
N TYR A 148 -2.67 -17.39 16.74
CA TYR A 148 -3.10 -18.48 17.61
C TYR A 148 -2.95 -18.11 19.10
N GLY A 149 -2.00 -17.25 19.44
CA GLY A 149 -1.72 -16.77 20.80
C GLY A 149 -0.42 -17.30 21.41
N HIS A 150 0.49 -17.88 20.62
CA HIS A 150 1.83 -18.23 21.11
C HIS A 150 2.57 -17.00 21.64
N GLY A 151 3.43 -17.21 22.62
CA GLY A 151 4.14 -16.14 23.34
C GLY A 151 3.32 -15.51 24.48
N THR A 152 2.00 -15.72 24.53
CA THR A 152 1.18 -15.24 25.64
C THR A 152 1.20 -16.20 26.83
N SER A 153 1.10 -15.63 28.03
CA SER A 153 1.00 -16.43 29.27
C SER A 153 -0.31 -17.23 29.39
N LYS A 154 -1.38 -16.79 28.71
CA LYS A 154 -2.70 -17.45 28.66
C LYS A 154 -3.41 -17.09 27.35
N PRO A 155 -4.20 -18.00 26.74
CA PRO A 155 -4.91 -17.75 25.47
C PRO A 155 -5.80 -16.49 25.47
N LYS A 156 -6.35 -16.12 26.63
CA LYS A 156 -7.18 -14.92 26.80
C LYS A 156 -6.45 -13.59 26.59
N TYR A 157 -5.12 -13.62 26.54
CA TYR A 157 -4.24 -12.47 26.28
C TYR A 157 -3.75 -12.40 24.82
N GLY A 158 -4.09 -13.37 23.97
CA GLY A 158 -3.85 -13.28 22.53
C GLY A 158 -4.58 -12.06 21.95
N TRP A 159 -3.96 -11.37 20.99
CA TRP A 159 -4.43 -10.07 20.52
C TRP A 159 -5.89 -10.11 20.01
N PHE A 160 -6.26 -11.15 19.26
CA PHE A 160 -7.63 -11.31 18.75
C PHE A 160 -8.65 -11.57 19.87
N SER A 161 -8.25 -12.32 20.91
CA SER A 161 -9.06 -12.53 22.12
C SER A 161 -9.26 -11.24 22.92
N VAL A 162 -8.24 -10.37 22.98
CA VAL A 162 -8.31 -9.08 23.66
C VAL A 162 -9.20 -8.11 22.87
N PHE A 163 -8.98 -8.03 21.54
CA PHE A 163 -9.78 -7.20 20.63
C PHE A 163 -11.26 -7.62 20.62
N SER A 164 -11.57 -8.90 20.44
CA SER A 164 -12.95 -9.40 20.43
C SER A 164 -13.68 -9.08 21.74
N ARG A 165 -13.03 -9.27 22.89
CA ARG A 165 -13.60 -8.89 24.19
C ARG A 165 -13.86 -7.38 24.29
N TRP A 166 -12.91 -6.56 23.84
CA TRP A 166 -13.10 -5.12 23.78
C TRP A 166 -14.29 -4.75 22.89
N LEU A 167 -14.42 -5.38 21.71
CA LEU A 167 -15.51 -5.11 20.77
C LEU A 167 -16.88 -5.49 21.36
N ILE A 168 -17.00 -6.70 21.94
CA ILE A 168 -18.22 -7.17 22.62
C ILE A 168 -18.60 -6.23 23.77
N THR A 169 -17.61 -5.78 24.55
CA THR A 169 -17.85 -4.86 25.69
C THR A 169 -18.21 -3.45 25.23
N SER A 170 -17.67 -3.01 24.09
CA SER A 170 -17.89 -1.67 23.53
C SER A 170 -19.22 -1.55 22.80
N PHE A 171 -19.76 -2.66 22.28
CA PHE A 171 -21.03 -2.71 21.55
C PHE A 171 -22.01 -3.75 22.11
N PRO A 172 -22.46 -3.65 23.39
CA PRO A 172 -23.40 -4.58 24.03
C PRO A 172 -24.76 -4.71 23.35
N ASN A 173 -25.15 -3.76 22.48
CA ASN A 173 -26.37 -3.86 21.69
C ASN A 173 -26.19 -4.72 20.43
N ALA A 174 -24.96 -5.06 20.04
CA ALA A 174 -24.66 -5.92 18.91
C ALA A 174 -24.39 -7.35 19.39
N ASN A 175 -25.02 -8.34 18.75
CA ASN A 175 -24.71 -9.74 19.01
C ASN A 175 -23.45 -10.14 18.23
N ILE A 176 -22.29 -10.12 18.90
CA ILE A 176 -20.98 -10.36 18.26
C ILE A 176 -20.45 -11.75 18.61
N THR A 177 -20.12 -12.53 17.59
CA THR A 177 -19.40 -13.81 17.74
C THR A 177 -18.02 -13.73 17.10
N ALA A 178 -17.01 -14.31 17.76
CA ALA A 178 -15.63 -14.30 17.29
C ALA A 178 -15.10 -15.71 17.05
N ARG A 179 -14.46 -15.93 15.89
CA ARG A 179 -13.80 -17.20 15.52
C ARG A 179 -12.32 -16.98 15.27
N ASN A 180 -11.46 -17.61 16.08
CA ASN A 180 -10.03 -17.67 15.80
C ASN A 180 -9.73 -18.89 14.93
N GLY A 181 -9.54 -18.66 13.64
CA GLY A 181 -9.21 -19.67 12.62
C GLY A 181 -7.71 -19.80 12.35
N ALA A 182 -6.85 -19.27 13.23
CA ALA A 182 -5.41 -19.37 13.04
C ALA A 182 -4.90 -20.80 13.22
N ILE A 183 -3.95 -21.18 12.36
CA ILE A 183 -3.28 -22.48 12.39
C ILE A 183 -1.78 -22.23 12.60
N PRO A 184 -1.20 -22.64 13.74
CA PRO A 184 0.20 -22.37 14.03
C PRO A 184 1.16 -22.93 12.98
N ALA A 185 2.24 -22.20 12.72
CA ALA A 185 3.32 -22.64 11.84
C ALA A 185 2.82 -23.03 10.43
N THR A 186 1.92 -22.22 9.87
CA THR A 186 1.42 -22.37 8.51
C THR A 186 1.59 -21.05 7.74
N ARG A 187 1.74 -21.15 6.42
CA ARG A 187 1.82 -20.00 5.53
C ARG A 187 0.43 -19.67 4.97
N SER A 188 0.30 -18.48 4.39
CA SER A 188 -0.94 -18.04 3.75
C SER A 188 -1.38 -18.97 2.60
N ASN A 189 -0.47 -19.62 1.86
CA ASN A 189 -0.82 -20.57 0.79
C ASN A 189 -1.66 -21.77 1.27
N LEU A 190 -1.45 -22.26 2.50
CA LEU A 190 -2.31 -23.27 3.10
C LEU A 190 -3.72 -22.71 3.30
N MET A 191 -3.81 -21.48 3.81
CA MET A 191 -5.10 -20.83 4.04
C MET A 191 -5.83 -20.55 2.72
N VAL A 192 -5.10 -20.25 1.63
CA VAL A 192 -5.67 -20.12 0.29
C VAL A 192 -6.44 -21.36 -0.14
N VAL A 193 -6.06 -22.57 0.29
CA VAL A 193 -6.75 -23.81 -0.10
C VAL A 193 -7.63 -24.44 1.00
N CYS A 194 -7.51 -23.97 2.25
CA CYS A 194 -8.24 -24.51 3.40
C CYS A 194 -9.12 -23.45 4.12
N LEU A 195 -9.39 -22.30 3.48
CA LEU A 195 -10.10 -21.16 4.08
C LEU A 195 -11.42 -21.54 4.78
N GLU A 196 -12.21 -22.40 4.15
CA GLU A 196 -13.52 -22.86 4.61
C GLU A 196 -13.47 -23.53 6.00
N GLN A 197 -12.33 -24.11 6.36
CA GLN A 197 -12.14 -24.72 7.67
C GLN A 197 -11.81 -23.69 8.77
N SER A 198 -11.54 -22.44 8.41
CA SER A 198 -10.97 -21.43 9.31
C SER A 198 -11.90 -20.25 9.53
N VAL A 199 -12.76 -19.94 8.56
CA VAL A 199 -13.64 -18.76 8.57
C VAL A 199 -15.05 -19.16 8.15
N ASP A 200 -16.06 -18.54 8.79
CA ASP A 200 -17.46 -18.72 8.41
C ASP A 200 -17.75 -18.02 7.06
N ALA A 201 -18.57 -18.64 6.21
CA ALA A 201 -18.90 -18.06 4.89
C ALA A 201 -19.64 -16.71 4.97
N ASP A 202 -20.37 -16.46 6.06
CA ASP A 202 -21.14 -15.25 6.35
C ASP A 202 -20.42 -14.31 7.35
N VAL A 203 -19.11 -14.44 7.52
CA VAL A 203 -18.30 -13.52 8.33
C VAL A 203 -18.43 -12.06 7.84
N ASP A 204 -18.44 -11.09 8.76
CA ASP A 204 -18.55 -9.66 8.44
C ASP A 204 -17.19 -8.93 8.48
N LEU A 205 -16.24 -9.39 9.29
CA LEU A 205 -14.86 -8.86 9.40
C LEU A 205 -13.86 -10.00 9.57
N VAL A 206 -12.78 -10.00 8.78
CA VAL A 206 -11.67 -10.95 8.90
C VAL A 206 -10.34 -10.22 8.98
N PHE A 207 -9.55 -10.54 10.00
CA PHE A 207 -8.13 -10.15 10.04
C PHE A 207 -7.24 -11.24 9.42
N VAL A 208 -6.14 -10.82 8.78
CA VAL A 208 -5.13 -11.69 8.16
C VAL A 208 -3.76 -11.36 8.73
N GLU A 209 -3.05 -12.35 9.28
CA GLU A 209 -1.71 -12.17 9.88
C GLU A 209 -0.78 -13.35 9.53
N TYR A 210 0.11 -13.16 8.56
CA TYR A 210 1.02 -14.20 8.07
C TYR A 210 2.45 -13.74 7.79
N ILE A 211 2.79 -12.46 8.03
CA ILE A 211 4.08 -11.88 7.61
C ILE A 211 5.30 -12.65 8.10
N VAL A 212 5.27 -13.18 9.34
CA VAL A 212 6.37 -13.99 9.89
C VAL A 212 6.42 -15.38 9.26
N ASN A 213 5.28 -15.92 8.86
CA ASN A 213 5.18 -17.29 8.36
C ASN A 213 5.47 -17.41 6.86
N ASN A 214 5.09 -16.41 6.05
CA ASN A 214 5.21 -16.47 4.60
C ASN A 214 6.67 -16.52 4.13
N GLY A 215 7.59 -15.91 4.90
CA GLY A 215 9.01 -15.85 4.56
C GLY A 215 9.38 -14.50 3.96
N TYR A 216 10.45 -14.49 3.16
CA TYR A 216 11.04 -13.28 2.61
C TYR A 216 11.57 -13.56 1.20
N GLU A 217 11.37 -12.62 0.28
CA GLU A 217 11.94 -12.65 -1.06
C GLU A 217 12.41 -11.25 -1.48
N ASP A 218 13.65 -11.12 -1.94
CA ASP A 218 14.26 -9.83 -2.27
C ASP A 218 13.93 -9.38 -3.70
N LYS A 219 12.65 -9.46 -4.09
CA LYS A 219 12.19 -9.03 -5.42
C LYS A 219 10.74 -8.53 -5.39
N VAL A 220 10.40 -7.60 -6.28
CA VAL A 220 9.04 -7.04 -6.44
C VAL A 220 8.22 -7.86 -7.45
N GLU A 221 8.79 -8.10 -8.62
CA GLU A 221 8.20 -8.89 -9.70
C GLU A 221 8.30 -10.39 -9.38
N GLU A 222 7.30 -11.17 -9.78
CA GLU A 222 7.25 -12.62 -9.53
C GLU A 222 7.37 -13.04 -8.06
N ASN A 223 7.02 -12.16 -7.13
CA ASN A 223 7.14 -12.41 -5.69
C ASN A 223 6.11 -13.44 -5.19
N PHE A 224 6.56 -14.63 -4.80
CA PHE A 224 5.63 -15.72 -4.42
C PHE A 224 4.94 -15.45 -3.08
N VAL A 225 5.62 -14.77 -2.15
CA VAL A 225 5.08 -14.43 -0.82
C VAL A 225 3.88 -13.51 -0.96
N VAL A 226 4.02 -12.44 -1.74
CA VAL A 226 2.97 -11.45 -1.94
C VAL A 226 1.84 -12.02 -2.80
N LYS A 227 2.16 -12.85 -3.80
CA LYS A 227 1.16 -13.57 -4.61
C LYS A 227 0.24 -14.45 -3.75
N ASP A 228 0.76 -15.13 -2.73
CA ASP A 228 -0.05 -15.94 -1.82
C ASP A 228 -1.00 -15.11 -0.96
N VAL A 229 -0.53 -13.95 -0.46
CA VAL A 229 -1.36 -13.01 0.29
C VAL A 229 -2.46 -12.44 -0.58
N GLU A 230 -2.15 -12.06 -1.82
CA GLU A 230 -3.15 -11.61 -2.78
C GLU A 230 -4.25 -12.66 -2.99
N ARG A 231 -3.88 -13.91 -3.25
CA ARG A 231 -4.85 -15.01 -3.43
C ARG A 231 -5.79 -15.11 -2.22
N LEU A 232 -5.23 -15.05 -1.02
CA LEU A 232 -6.00 -15.13 0.23
C LEU A 232 -6.96 -13.94 0.39
N VAL A 233 -6.48 -12.71 0.16
CA VAL A 233 -7.30 -11.49 0.21
C VAL A 233 -8.45 -11.58 -0.80
N ARG A 234 -8.17 -12.00 -2.03
CA ARG A 234 -9.21 -12.19 -3.07
C ARG A 234 -10.27 -13.21 -2.64
N ARG A 235 -9.87 -14.37 -2.11
CA ARG A 235 -10.81 -15.39 -1.62
C ARG A 235 -11.70 -14.85 -0.50
N LEU A 236 -11.11 -14.15 0.47
CA LEU A 236 -11.85 -13.53 1.58
C LEU A 236 -12.84 -12.47 1.08
N LEU A 237 -12.42 -11.59 0.17
CA LEU A 237 -13.29 -10.56 -0.38
C LEU A 237 -14.42 -11.11 -1.25
N ALA A 238 -14.25 -12.31 -1.81
CA ALA A 238 -15.23 -13.04 -2.61
C ALA A 238 -16.23 -13.86 -1.76
N LEU A 239 -16.04 -13.96 -0.44
CA LEU A 239 -17.01 -14.66 0.43
C LEU A 239 -18.41 -14.02 0.33
N PRO A 240 -19.50 -14.81 0.48
CA PRO A 240 -20.87 -14.32 0.34
C PRO A 240 -21.21 -13.11 1.20
N GLY A 241 -20.70 -13.04 2.44
CA GLY A 241 -20.89 -11.90 3.36
C GLY A 241 -20.20 -10.60 2.91
N ARG A 242 -19.35 -10.66 1.88
CA ARG A 242 -18.47 -9.57 1.42
C ARG A 242 -17.75 -8.90 2.61
N PRO A 243 -17.01 -9.66 3.43
CA PRO A 243 -16.47 -9.16 4.69
C PRO A 243 -15.51 -7.98 4.48
N ALA A 244 -15.40 -7.14 5.51
CA ALA A 244 -14.22 -6.30 5.67
C ALA A 244 -13.00 -7.19 5.89
N VAL A 245 -11.91 -6.90 5.19
CA VAL A 245 -10.63 -7.61 5.35
C VAL A 245 -9.60 -6.61 5.84
N VAL A 246 -8.82 -7.01 6.85
CA VAL A 246 -7.78 -6.16 7.45
C VAL A 246 -6.50 -6.99 7.55
N LEU A 247 -5.43 -6.51 6.93
CA LEU A 247 -4.08 -7.06 7.14
C LEU A 247 -3.58 -6.56 8.50
N MET A 248 -3.21 -7.47 9.38
CA MET A 248 -2.57 -7.18 10.66
C MET A 248 -1.17 -7.77 10.60
N GLN A 249 -0.16 -6.92 10.64
CA GLN A 249 1.22 -7.32 10.61
C GLN A 249 1.83 -7.14 11.98
N ALA A 250 2.40 -8.22 12.52
CA ALA A 250 3.23 -8.15 13.71
C ALA A 250 4.56 -7.48 13.35
N ARG A 251 5.67 -8.20 13.43
CA ARG A 251 6.97 -7.73 12.97
C ARG A 251 7.47 -8.71 11.92
N GLY A 252 7.65 -8.25 10.68
CA GLY A 252 8.41 -8.98 9.68
C GLY A 252 9.88 -9.08 10.12
N GLY A 253 10.24 -10.14 10.83
CA GLY A 253 11.61 -10.52 11.08
C GLY A 253 11.97 -11.58 10.06
N GLY A 254 12.80 -11.23 9.07
CA GLY A 254 13.30 -12.18 8.08
C GLY A 254 13.81 -13.43 8.80
N GLY A 255 13.15 -14.57 8.59
CA GLY A 255 13.64 -15.82 9.14
C GLY A 255 15.07 -16.00 8.70
N VAL A 256 15.99 -16.04 9.68
CA VAL A 256 17.43 -16.26 9.60
C VAL A 256 17.87 -16.54 8.16
N GLY A 257 18.27 -15.49 7.45
CA GLY A 257 18.83 -15.63 6.11
C GLY A 257 20.16 -16.40 6.18
N PRO A 258 20.55 -17.13 5.13
CA PRO A 258 21.85 -17.78 5.09
C PRO A 258 22.95 -16.70 5.14
N GLY A 259 23.95 -16.86 6.01
CA GLY A 259 25.18 -16.06 5.99
C GLY A 259 25.49 -15.19 7.22
N VAL A 260 24.64 -15.15 8.26
CA VAL A 260 25.05 -14.57 9.55
C VAL A 260 25.43 -15.69 10.50
N GLU A 261 26.62 -16.23 10.30
CA GLU A 261 27.32 -16.95 11.36
C GLU A 261 27.72 -15.92 12.41
N ARG A 262 27.10 -15.91 13.59
CA ARG A 262 27.71 -15.26 14.76
C ARG A 262 27.13 -15.71 16.10
N VAL A 263 28.07 -16.10 16.94
CA VAL A 263 27.97 -16.58 18.30
C VAL A 263 27.33 -15.51 19.18
N ALA A 264 26.13 -15.79 19.69
CA ALA A 264 25.64 -15.09 20.87
C ALA A 264 26.27 -15.74 22.12
N PRO A 265 26.71 -14.97 23.12
CA PRO A 265 27.16 -15.52 24.40
C PRO A 265 26.02 -16.34 25.03
N GLU A 266 26.38 -17.47 25.65
CA GLU A 266 25.42 -18.36 26.33
C GLU A 266 24.53 -17.54 27.29
N GLY A 267 23.22 -17.58 27.06
CA GLY A 267 22.20 -16.92 27.89
C GLY A 267 21.44 -15.75 27.25
N MET A 268 21.83 -15.25 26.06
CA MET A 268 21.10 -14.19 25.35
C MET A 268 20.99 -14.41 23.82
N ALA A 269 20.91 -15.66 23.39
CA ALA A 269 21.03 -16.06 21.97
C ALA A 269 19.77 -15.97 21.09
N HIS A 270 18.66 -15.40 21.58
CA HIS A 270 17.36 -15.52 20.91
C HIS A 270 16.65 -14.20 20.58
N LEU A 271 17.29 -13.05 20.83
CA LEU A 271 16.73 -11.74 20.51
C LEU A 271 17.74 -11.01 19.63
N ASP A 272 17.58 -11.21 18.32
CA ASP A 272 18.36 -10.59 17.25
C ASP A 272 18.55 -9.07 17.49
N PRO A 273 19.64 -8.44 16.97
CA PRO A 273 19.53 -7.01 16.69
C PRO A 273 18.31 -6.79 15.80
N PRO A 274 17.58 -5.67 15.95
CA PRO A 274 16.39 -5.45 15.17
C PRO A 274 16.71 -5.55 13.67
N THR A 275 16.13 -6.54 12.99
CA THR A 275 15.95 -6.58 11.53
C THR A 275 15.73 -5.14 11.04
N PRO A 276 16.55 -4.65 10.08
CA PRO A 276 16.42 -3.31 9.55
C PRO A 276 15.00 -3.05 9.06
N PHE A 277 14.52 -1.81 9.20
CA PHE A 277 13.13 -1.46 8.89
C PHE A 277 12.72 -1.86 7.48
N TYR A 278 13.58 -1.60 6.48
CA TYR A 278 13.36 -1.90 5.06
C TYR A 278 13.35 -3.39 4.71
N ARG A 279 13.78 -4.27 5.61
CA ARG A 279 13.87 -5.72 5.34
C ARG A 279 12.59 -6.43 5.80
N ALA A 280 11.47 -6.07 5.19
CA ALA A 280 10.17 -6.68 5.42
C ALA A 280 9.38 -6.83 4.11
N MET A 281 8.56 -7.88 4.01
CA MET A 281 7.61 -8.05 2.88
C MET A 281 6.33 -7.23 3.06
N GLU A 282 6.19 -6.62 4.24
CA GLU A 282 5.01 -5.88 4.66
C GLU A 282 4.70 -4.68 3.75
N ASP A 283 5.73 -4.05 3.17
CA ASP A 283 5.56 -2.92 2.24
C ASP A 283 4.97 -3.38 0.89
N LEU A 284 5.38 -4.56 0.39
CA LEU A 284 4.79 -5.16 -0.82
C LEU A 284 3.40 -5.75 -0.57
N GLU A 285 3.13 -6.29 0.63
CA GLU A 285 1.77 -6.63 1.05
C GLU A 285 0.89 -5.37 1.18
N GLY A 286 1.49 -4.20 1.45
CA GLY A 286 0.86 -2.89 1.37
C GLY A 286 0.33 -2.54 -0.02
N ALA A 287 1.03 -2.94 -1.09
CA ALA A 287 0.55 -2.79 -2.47
C ALA A 287 -0.74 -3.59 -2.70
N VAL A 288 -0.82 -4.82 -2.16
CA VAL A 288 -2.06 -5.63 -2.17
C VAL A 288 -3.16 -4.90 -1.40
N ALA A 289 -2.84 -4.29 -0.26
CA ALA A 289 -3.81 -3.55 0.54
C ALA A 289 -4.42 -2.38 -0.25
N GLN A 290 -3.57 -1.59 -0.91
CA GLN A 290 -3.96 -0.47 -1.75
C GLN A 290 -4.77 -0.90 -2.98
N TYR A 291 -4.36 -1.96 -3.68
CA TYR A 291 -5.04 -2.43 -4.89
C TYR A 291 -6.46 -2.95 -4.63
N TYR A 292 -6.68 -3.58 -3.46
CA TYR A 292 -7.96 -4.19 -3.08
C TYR A 292 -8.81 -3.35 -2.12
N ASP A 293 -8.38 -2.12 -1.81
CA ASP A 293 -9.05 -1.22 -0.85
C ASP A 293 -9.23 -1.84 0.56
N VAL A 294 -8.28 -2.69 1.01
CA VAL A 294 -8.30 -3.33 2.33
C VAL A 294 -7.36 -2.64 3.31
N GLN A 295 -7.69 -2.65 4.60
CA GLN A 295 -6.92 -1.90 5.60
C GLN A 295 -5.66 -2.66 5.99
N TYR A 296 -4.61 -1.95 6.35
CA TYR A 296 -3.33 -2.53 6.72
C TYR A 296 -2.79 -1.87 8.01
N LEU A 297 -2.61 -2.71 9.03
CA LEU A 297 -2.09 -2.38 10.35
C LEU A 297 -0.70 -2.96 10.53
N SER A 298 0.22 -2.16 11.08
CA SER A 298 1.63 -2.50 11.26
C SER A 298 2.10 -2.29 12.70
N LEU A 299 2.47 -3.37 13.39
CA LEU A 299 3.16 -3.27 14.67
C LEU A 299 4.62 -2.79 14.47
N ARG A 300 5.26 -3.11 13.34
CA ARG A 300 6.58 -2.58 12.96
C ARG A 300 6.54 -1.05 12.96
N THR A 301 5.65 -0.43 12.20
CA THR A 301 5.57 1.03 12.09
C THR A 301 5.16 1.68 13.41
N ALA A 302 4.26 1.06 14.17
CA ALA A 302 3.85 1.57 15.49
C ALA A 302 4.97 1.56 16.55
N LEU A 303 5.92 0.63 16.47
CA LEU A 303 6.90 0.39 17.54
C LEU A 303 8.36 0.63 17.16
N TYR A 304 8.75 0.57 15.89
CA TYR A 304 10.18 0.54 15.51
C TYR A 304 10.95 1.73 16.06
N ARG A 305 10.39 2.93 15.95
CA ARG A 305 10.99 4.14 16.51
C ARG A 305 11.23 4.04 18.02
N LEU A 306 10.25 3.54 18.77
CA LEU A 306 10.35 3.37 20.23
C LEU A 306 11.29 2.24 20.63
N ALA A 307 11.21 1.12 19.93
CA ALA A 307 11.88 -0.13 20.29
C ALA A 307 13.34 -0.19 19.83
N ALA A 308 13.62 0.24 18.60
CA ALA A 308 14.93 0.10 17.95
C ALA A 308 15.75 1.40 18.00
N VAL A 309 15.11 2.57 17.89
CA VAL A 309 15.83 3.85 17.78
C VAL A 309 15.94 4.54 19.14
N GLU A 310 14.81 4.84 19.78
CA GLU A 310 14.76 5.53 21.07
C GLU A 310 15.09 4.60 22.25
N ARG A 311 14.96 3.29 22.04
CA ARG A 311 15.13 2.25 23.08
C ARG A 311 14.32 2.56 24.34
N LYS A 312 13.06 2.96 24.15
CA LYS A 312 12.15 3.34 25.23
C LYS A 312 11.72 2.13 26.04
N GLU A 313 11.91 2.21 27.36
CA GLU A 313 11.46 1.18 28.29
C GLU A 313 9.93 0.97 28.20
N GLY A 314 9.50 -0.28 28.30
CA GLY A 314 8.14 -0.74 28.06
C GLY A 314 7.82 -1.06 26.59
N PHE A 315 8.66 -0.61 25.66
CA PHE A 315 8.46 -0.78 24.21
C PHE A 315 9.60 -1.51 23.50
N LEU A 316 10.63 -1.94 24.23
CA LEU A 316 11.74 -2.68 23.63
C LEU A 316 11.26 -4.01 23.03
N TRP A 317 11.96 -4.51 22.01
CA TRP A 317 11.63 -5.81 21.41
C TRP A 317 11.67 -6.95 22.43
N ASN A 318 12.66 -6.98 23.31
CA ASN A 318 12.77 -7.99 24.38
C ASN A 318 11.72 -7.85 25.50
N GLN A 319 10.97 -6.75 25.54
CA GLN A 319 9.87 -6.52 26.48
C GLN A 319 8.50 -6.74 25.83
N THR A 320 8.42 -6.66 24.50
CA THR A 320 7.20 -6.81 23.71
C THR A 320 7.09 -8.20 23.07
N PHE A 321 8.21 -8.88 22.88
CA PHE A 321 8.35 -10.23 22.32
C PHE A 321 9.10 -11.14 23.28
N VAL A 322 8.75 -12.44 23.26
CA VAL A 322 9.48 -13.49 24.00
C VAL A 322 10.47 -14.24 23.11
N ASP A 323 10.22 -14.24 21.81
CA ASP A 323 11.03 -14.79 20.72
C ASP A 323 10.55 -14.10 19.43
N VAL A 324 10.24 -14.83 18.35
CA VAL A 324 9.51 -14.26 17.20
C VAL A 324 8.05 -13.92 17.52
N HIS A 325 7.52 -14.44 18.63
CA HIS A 325 6.14 -14.24 19.07
C HIS A 325 6.04 -13.07 20.04
N PRO A 326 5.02 -12.20 19.89
CA PRO A 326 4.74 -11.16 20.86
C PRO A 326 4.33 -11.77 22.19
N GLY A 327 4.84 -11.19 23.28
CA GLY A 327 4.38 -11.48 24.64
C GLY A 327 3.00 -10.90 24.92
N ASN A 328 2.59 -10.87 26.19
CA ASN A 328 1.32 -10.24 26.59
C ASN A 328 1.23 -8.76 26.16
N SER A 329 2.33 -8.01 26.30
CA SER A 329 2.44 -6.59 25.94
C SER A 329 2.34 -6.38 24.42
N GLY A 330 3.09 -7.12 23.62
CA GLY A 330 3.01 -7.04 22.16
C GLY A 330 1.62 -7.40 21.62
N ASN A 331 1.01 -8.47 22.15
CA ASN A 331 -0.37 -8.83 21.78
C ASN A 331 -1.38 -7.75 22.19
N ARG A 332 -1.19 -7.11 23.34
CA ARG A 332 -2.03 -5.98 23.74
C ARG A 332 -1.92 -4.82 22.75
N MET A 333 -0.71 -4.48 22.31
CA MET A 333 -0.48 -3.42 21.33
C MET A 333 -1.13 -3.72 19.98
N MET A 334 -1.04 -4.96 19.48
CA MET A 334 -1.76 -5.37 18.27
C MET A 334 -3.29 -5.24 18.41
N ALA A 335 -3.84 -5.60 19.57
CA ALA A 335 -5.26 -5.42 19.85
C ALA A 335 -5.66 -3.94 19.91
N ASP A 336 -4.80 -3.07 20.45
CA ASP A 336 -5.01 -1.63 20.49
C ASP A 336 -5.01 -1.02 19.08
N LEU A 337 -4.17 -1.51 18.15
CA LEU A 337 -4.20 -1.10 16.74
C LEU A 337 -5.53 -1.48 16.05
N ALA A 338 -6.02 -2.71 16.28
CA ALA A 338 -7.30 -3.15 15.75
C ALA A 338 -8.48 -2.32 16.33
N ALA A 339 -8.43 -1.99 17.62
CA ALA A 339 -9.42 -1.12 18.26
C ALA A 339 -9.36 0.31 17.71
N TYR A 340 -8.14 0.85 17.53
CA TYR A 340 -7.92 2.16 16.94
C TYR A 340 -8.53 2.25 15.54
N LEU A 341 -8.35 1.23 14.68
CA LEU A 341 -8.95 1.20 13.35
C LEU A 341 -10.48 1.28 13.37
N VAL A 342 -11.14 0.57 14.30
CA VAL A 342 -12.60 0.64 14.48
C VAL A 342 -13.03 2.03 14.94
N GLN A 343 -12.29 2.65 15.88
CA GLN A 343 -12.56 4.01 16.35
C GLN A 343 -12.35 5.04 15.24
N ASP A 344 -11.28 4.92 14.46
CA ASP A 344 -10.96 5.80 13.35
C ASP A 344 -12.01 5.71 12.24
N THR A 345 -12.48 4.51 11.93
CA THR A 345 -13.60 4.30 10.99
C THR A 345 -14.91 4.88 11.52
N ALA A 346 -15.15 4.81 12.83
CA ALA A 346 -16.34 5.45 13.42
C ALA A 346 -16.28 6.98 13.29
N ARG A 347 -15.10 7.61 13.41
CA ARG A 347 -14.90 9.05 13.17
C ARG A 347 -15.13 9.41 11.71
N ASP A 348 -14.59 8.61 10.79
CA ASP A 348 -14.81 8.78 9.34
C ASP A 348 -16.31 8.75 8.98
N LEU A 349 -17.09 7.87 9.61
CA LEU A 349 -18.56 7.80 9.45
C LEU A 349 -19.31 9.04 9.97
N VAL A 350 -18.72 9.81 10.90
CA VAL A 350 -19.33 11.06 11.40
C VAL A 350 -19.16 12.18 10.36
N PHE A 351 -18.00 12.27 9.71
CA PHE A 351 -17.71 13.30 8.72
C PHE A 351 -18.25 12.99 7.32
N ASP A 352 -18.22 11.72 6.95
CA ASP A 352 -18.73 11.22 5.67
C ASP A 352 -19.74 10.12 5.95
N PRO A 353 -21.02 10.46 6.22
CA PRO A 353 -22.06 9.50 6.51
C PRO A 353 -22.29 8.51 5.35
N PRO A 354 -22.73 7.28 5.63
CA PRO A 354 -23.00 6.28 4.60
C PRO A 354 -23.93 6.79 3.50
N GLY A 355 -23.43 6.79 2.27
CA GLY A 355 -24.13 7.27 1.08
C GLY A 355 -24.45 6.16 0.08
N ARG A 356 -25.10 6.55 -1.02
CA ARG A 356 -25.34 5.66 -2.17
C ARG A 356 -24.04 5.07 -2.73
N HIS A 357 -22.98 5.87 -2.74
CA HIS A 357 -21.66 5.49 -3.24
C HIS A 357 -21.03 4.33 -2.45
N ASP A 358 -21.25 4.24 -1.13
CA ASP A 358 -20.79 3.09 -0.34
C ASP A 358 -21.45 1.79 -0.82
N THR A 359 -22.74 1.83 -1.14
CA THR A 359 -23.48 0.66 -1.65
C THR A 359 -22.98 0.27 -3.04
N GLU A 360 -22.80 1.25 -3.92
CA GLU A 360 -22.25 1.01 -5.26
C GLU A 360 -20.87 0.37 -5.20
N LEU A 361 -19.97 0.86 -4.33
CA LEU A 361 -18.64 0.27 -4.11
C LEU A 361 -18.68 -1.15 -3.55
N LEU A 362 -19.64 -1.45 -2.66
CA LEU A 362 -19.84 -2.80 -2.13
C LEU A 362 -20.32 -3.79 -3.20
N ASP A 363 -21.06 -3.31 -4.19
CA ASP A 363 -21.57 -4.09 -5.32
C ASP A 363 -20.57 -4.23 -6.48
N ARG A 364 -19.45 -3.50 -6.44
CA ARG A 364 -18.43 -3.61 -7.49
C ARG A 364 -17.80 -5.00 -7.52
N PRO A 365 -17.56 -5.56 -8.72
CA PRO A 365 -16.76 -6.76 -8.86
C PRO A 365 -15.33 -6.50 -8.35
N LEU A 366 -14.67 -7.57 -7.90
CA LEU A 366 -13.24 -7.51 -7.62
C LEU A 366 -12.48 -7.20 -8.92
N PRO A 367 -11.42 -6.38 -8.86
CA PRO A 367 -10.56 -6.18 -10.02
C PRO A 367 -9.92 -7.51 -10.46
N PRO A 368 -9.32 -7.59 -11.66
CA PRO A 368 -8.39 -8.67 -12.00
C PRO A 368 -7.30 -8.85 -10.93
N PRO A 369 -6.58 -9.98 -10.90
CA PRO A 369 -5.39 -10.10 -10.08
C PRO A 369 -4.38 -8.99 -10.38
N MET A 370 -3.79 -8.41 -9.33
CA MET A 370 -2.70 -7.44 -9.35
C MET A 370 -1.46 -8.04 -10.02
N TYR A 371 -1.08 -9.26 -9.63
CA TYR A 371 -0.13 -10.07 -10.39
C TYR A 371 -0.87 -10.85 -11.48
N GLU A 372 -0.44 -10.72 -12.73
CA GLU A 372 -1.12 -11.38 -13.85
C GLU A 372 -1.26 -12.90 -13.64
N GLY A 373 -2.45 -13.43 -13.93
CA GLY A 373 -2.75 -14.86 -13.76
C GLY A 373 -2.80 -15.34 -12.31
N ASN A 374 -2.68 -14.47 -11.32
CA ASN A 374 -2.56 -14.85 -9.91
C ASN A 374 -3.91 -15.21 -9.24
N LEU A 375 -4.60 -16.20 -9.77
CA LEU A 375 -5.87 -16.69 -9.26
C LEU A 375 -5.66 -17.82 -8.24
N ALA A 376 -6.52 -17.83 -7.22
CA ALA A 376 -6.66 -18.97 -6.33
C ALA A 376 -7.47 -20.08 -7.01
N PRO A 377 -7.29 -21.36 -6.62
CA PRO A 377 -8.16 -22.43 -7.07
C PRO A 377 -9.62 -22.15 -6.71
N GLU A 378 -10.54 -22.39 -7.64
CA GLU A 378 -11.97 -22.17 -7.38
C GLU A 378 -12.56 -23.29 -6.52
N ARG A 379 -11.98 -24.50 -6.61
CA ARG A 379 -12.46 -25.71 -5.95
C ARG A 379 -11.28 -26.34 -5.22
N ALA A 380 -11.21 -26.15 -3.90
CA ALA A 380 -10.23 -26.81 -3.05
C ALA A 380 -10.92 -27.63 -1.96
N GLN A 381 -10.42 -28.83 -1.73
CA GLN A 381 -10.93 -29.76 -0.72
C GLN A 381 -9.85 -30.12 0.27
N CYS A 382 -9.82 -29.39 1.37
CA CYS A 382 -8.89 -29.64 2.46
C CYS A 382 -9.37 -30.82 3.33
N ARG A 383 -8.46 -31.78 3.58
CA ARG A 383 -8.67 -32.96 4.42
C ARG A 383 -7.60 -32.98 5.50
N THR A 384 -8.01 -32.65 6.72
CA THR A 384 -7.16 -32.52 7.91
C THR A 384 -7.84 -33.20 9.10
N GLY A 385 -7.05 -33.60 10.11
CA GLY A 385 -7.59 -34.24 11.31
C GLY A 385 -8.42 -35.50 10.97
N PRO A 386 -9.64 -35.66 11.52
CA PRO A 386 -10.49 -36.83 11.23
C PRO A 386 -10.77 -37.06 9.75
N ALA A 387 -10.86 -36.00 8.94
CA ALA A 387 -11.09 -36.10 7.50
C ALA A 387 -9.87 -36.62 6.72
N LEU A 388 -8.66 -36.52 7.29
CA LEU A 388 -7.47 -37.19 6.75
C LEU A 388 -7.47 -38.68 7.11
N GLN A 389 -7.82 -39.01 8.35
CA GLN A 389 -7.90 -40.42 8.80
C GLN A 389 -8.86 -41.24 7.93
N SER A 390 -9.99 -40.65 7.53
CA SER A 390 -10.97 -41.32 6.67
C SER A 390 -10.44 -41.66 5.26
N LEU A 391 -9.29 -41.12 4.85
CA LEU A 391 -8.66 -41.44 3.56
C LEU A 391 -7.73 -42.64 3.65
N VAL A 392 -7.35 -43.10 4.85
CA VAL A 392 -6.31 -44.12 5.01
C VAL A 392 -6.85 -45.50 4.68
N VAL A 393 -6.21 -46.18 3.73
CA VAL A 393 -6.52 -47.57 3.35
C VAL A 393 -5.66 -48.55 4.15
N SER A 394 -4.36 -48.26 4.25
CA SER A 394 -3.42 -49.08 5.01
C SER A 394 -2.23 -48.26 5.50
N THR A 395 -1.65 -48.72 6.61
CA THR A 395 -0.43 -48.15 7.19
C THR A 395 0.52 -49.27 7.59
N THR A 396 1.77 -49.18 7.18
CA THR A 396 2.86 -50.04 7.65
C THR A 396 3.93 -49.15 8.26
N GLY A 397 4.11 -49.19 9.59
CA GLY A 397 5.12 -48.39 10.29
C GLY A 397 4.79 -46.89 10.46
N TRP A 398 3.51 -46.51 10.36
CA TRP A 398 3.03 -45.14 10.59
C TRP A 398 2.04 -45.09 11.76
N ASP A 399 2.22 -44.10 12.64
CA ASP A 399 1.37 -43.86 13.82
C ASP A 399 0.57 -42.56 13.67
N TRP A 400 -0.69 -42.55 14.12
CA TRP A 400 -1.50 -41.34 14.21
C TRP A 400 -1.24 -40.61 15.53
N LEU A 401 -0.53 -39.49 15.49
CA LEU A 401 -0.03 -38.80 16.68
C LEU A 401 -0.48 -37.34 16.76
N ASP A 402 -0.80 -36.88 17.97
CA ASP A 402 -0.97 -35.47 18.33
C ASP A 402 0.34 -34.95 18.91
N GLU A 403 1.05 -34.12 18.16
CA GLU A 403 2.32 -33.54 18.60
C GLU A 403 2.17 -32.10 19.15
N SER A 404 0.98 -31.75 19.63
CA SER A 404 0.78 -30.47 20.31
C SER A 404 1.58 -30.44 21.62
N ARG A 405 2.28 -29.32 21.89
CA ARG A 405 3.04 -29.10 23.13
C ARG A 405 2.15 -28.41 24.17
N GLY A 406 2.33 -28.73 25.46
CA GLY A 406 1.58 -28.14 26.59
C GLY A 406 0.36 -28.95 27.02
N ASN A 407 -0.51 -28.39 27.88
CA ASN A 407 -1.76 -29.01 28.35
C ASN A 407 -2.80 -29.12 27.20
N ALA A 408 -2.48 -29.90 26.16
CA ALA A 408 -3.39 -30.21 25.04
C ALA A 408 -4.69 -30.90 25.51
N SER A 409 -4.67 -31.47 26.71
CA SER A 409 -5.81 -31.97 27.47
C SER A 409 -6.85 -30.90 27.87
N GLU A 410 -6.51 -29.59 27.80
CA GLU A 410 -7.43 -28.49 28.11
C GLU A 410 -8.09 -27.84 26.88
N VAL A 411 -7.71 -28.23 25.65
CA VAL A 411 -8.34 -27.73 24.42
C VAL A 411 -9.71 -28.39 24.25
N PRO A 412 -10.83 -27.62 24.26
CA PRO A 412 -12.17 -28.16 24.10
C PRO A 412 -12.30 -29.00 22.82
N VAL A 413 -13.12 -30.04 22.84
CA VAL A 413 -13.34 -30.93 21.68
C VAL A 413 -13.79 -30.16 20.43
N ALA A 414 -14.49 -29.03 20.61
CA ALA A 414 -14.90 -28.13 19.53
C ALA A 414 -13.72 -27.53 18.73
N ASP A 415 -12.50 -27.59 19.29
CA ASP A 415 -11.27 -27.06 18.72
C ASP A 415 -10.32 -28.18 18.25
N VAL A 416 -10.83 -29.38 17.92
CA VAL A 416 -9.99 -30.53 17.52
C VAL A 416 -9.04 -30.22 16.34
N TYR A 417 -9.44 -29.29 15.46
CA TYR A 417 -8.63 -28.81 14.33
C TYR A 417 -7.44 -27.92 14.73
N LYS A 418 -7.39 -27.47 15.99
CA LYS A 418 -6.25 -26.73 16.55
C LYS A 418 -5.13 -27.64 17.07
N ARG A 419 -5.39 -28.95 17.18
CA ARG A 419 -4.40 -29.95 17.58
C ARG A 419 -3.49 -30.33 16.42
N LYS A 420 -2.25 -30.76 16.72
CA LYS A 420 -1.23 -31.05 15.69
C LYS A 420 -1.24 -32.52 15.29
N TRP A 421 -2.43 -33.01 14.96
CA TRP A 421 -2.64 -34.39 14.49
C TRP A 421 -1.97 -34.65 13.13
N GLY A 422 -1.48 -35.87 12.94
CA GLY A 422 -0.96 -36.35 11.66
C GLY A 422 -0.43 -37.78 11.75
N TYR A 423 -0.20 -38.41 10.60
CA TYR A 423 0.53 -39.67 10.52
C TYR A 423 2.02 -39.38 10.57
N VAL A 424 2.74 -40.09 11.43
CA VAL A 424 4.19 -39.95 11.65
C VAL A 424 4.85 -41.32 11.51
N SER A 425 5.99 -41.36 10.84
CA SER A 425 6.87 -42.53 10.84
C SER A 425 8.31 -42.09 11.03
N THR A 426 9.13 -42.94 11.66
CA THR A 426 10.57 -42.75 11.83
C THR A 426 11.37 -43.93 11.28
N VAL A 427 10.73 -44.85 10.54
CA VAL A 427 11.34 -46.12 10.11
C VAL A 427 11.39 -46.16 8.58
N PRO A 428 12.58 -46.21 7.96
CA PRO A 428 12.71 -46.38 6.51
C PRO A 428 11.95 -47.60 5.99
N GLY A 429 11.33 -47.46 4.82
CA GLY A 429 10.47 -48.48 4.21
C GLY A 429 9.02 -48.49 4.70
N SER A 430 8.67 -47.69 5.71
CA SER A 430 7.28 -47.52 6.15
C SER A 430 6.42 -46.89 5.06
N GLU A 431 5.22 -47.40 4.84
CA GLU A 431 4.31 -46.98 3.76
C GLU A 431 2.93 -46.58 4.31
N LEU A 432 2.43 -45.42 3.88
CA LEU A 432 1.09 -44.90 4.15
C LEU A 432 0.32 -44.83 2.83
N VAL A 433 -0.81 -45.54 2.74
CA VAL A 433 -1.65 -45.57 1.53
C VAL A 433 -2.96 -44.84 1.78
N LEU A 434 -3.24 -43.84 0.95
CA LEU A 434 -4.42 -42.98 1.02
C LEU A 434 -5.29 -43.17 -0.24
N GLN A 435 -6.62 -43.26 -0.07
CA GLN A 435 -7.61 -43.22 -1.14
C GLN A 435 -8.32 -41.87 -1.16
N LEU A 436 -8.36 -41.22 -2.33
CA LEU A 436 -9.03 -39.95 -2.53
C LEU A 436 -9.82 -39.93 -3.85
N ASP A 437 -10.84 -39.08 -3.90
CA ASP A 437 -11.52 -38.71 -5.15
C ASP A 437 -10.79 -37.49 -5.75
N SER A 438 -10.06 -37.70 -6.85
CA SER A 438 -9.31 -36.66 -7.56
C SER A 438 -10.10 -36.03 -8.72
N ARG A 439 -11.42 -36.24 -8.82
CA ARG A 439 -12.26 -35.61 -9.86
C ARG A 439 -12.64 -34.16 -9.52
N PRO A 440 -13.10 -33.36 -10.51
CA PRO A 440 -13.62 -32.02 -10.29
C PRO A 440 -14.92 -32.09 -9.48
N GLN A 441 -15.04 -31.25 -8.46
CA GLN A 441 -16.13 -31.35 -7.48
C GLN A 441 -17.11 -30.18 -7.64
N LEU A 442 -18.35 -30.33 -7.18
CA LEU A 442 -19.42 -29.33 -7.37
C LEU A 442 -19.06 -27.99 -6.69
N ARG A 443 -19.32 -26.86 -7.37
CA ARG A 443 -19.15 -25.51 -6.81
C ARG A 443 -20.13 -25.30 -5.64
N ILE A 444 -19.66 -24.70 -4.54
CA ILE A 444 -20.56 -24.17 -3.51
C ILE A 444 -21.32 -22.99 -4.13
N GLY A 445 -22.64 -23.14 -4.34
CA GLY A 445 -23.52 -22.08 -4.85
C GLY A 445 -23.63 -21.93 -6.38
N GLY A 446 -23.19 -22.91 -7.18
CA GLY A 446 -23.36 -22.86 -8.64
C GLY A 446 -23.38 -24.24 -9.30
N ALA A 447 -24.19 -24.39 -10.36
CA ALA A 447 -24.21 -25.59 -11.19
C ALA A 447 -23.10 -25.51 -12.25
N GLY A 448 -22.17 -26.48 -12.24
CA GLY A 448 -21.15 -26.61 -13.28
C GLY A 448 -20.10 -27.68 -12.95
N THR A 449 -20.08 -28.75 -13.73
CA THR A 449 -18.98 -29.74 -13.77
C THR A 449 -17.75 -29.08 -14.41
N GLY A 450 -16.57 -29.26 -13.83
CA GLY A 450 -15.31 -28.82 -14.46
C GLY A 450 -15.03 -29.66 -15.71
N PRO A 451 -14.09 -29.26 -16.59
CA PRO A 451 -13.73 -30.06 -17.75
C PRO A 451 -13.29 -31.47 -17.32
N GLU A 452 -14.05 -32.47 -17.77
CA GLU A 452 -13.75 -33.88 -17.54
C GLU A 452 -12.48 -34.27 -18.32
N GLY A 453 -11.54 -34.95 -17.66
CA GLY A 453 -10.36 -35.56 -18.31
C GLY A 453 -9.04 -34.78 -18.22
N GLY A 454 -8.94 -33.75 -17.37
CA GLY A 454 -7.68 -33.02 -17.09
C GLY A 454 -6.89 -33.55 -15.89
N SER A 455 -5.71 -32.96 -15.60
CA SER A 455 -5.02 -33.13 -14.33
C SER A 455 -5.56 -32.18 -13.25
N VAL A 456 -5.47 -32.58 -11.98
CA VAL A 456 -5.77 -31.76 -10.80
C VAL A 456 -4.50 -31.60 -9.96
N SER A 457 -4.46 -30.55 -9.14
CA SER A 457 -3.35 -30.34 -8.21
C SER A 457 -3.67 -30.99 -6.86
N LEU A 458 -2.82 -31.94 -6.46
CA LEU A 458 -2.84 -32.57 -5.15
C LEU A 458 -1.76 -31.93 -4.28
N PHE A 459 -2.11 -31.42 -3.11
CA PHE A 459 -1.15 -30.92 -2.13
C PHE A 459 -1.10 -31.82 -0.91
N VAL A 460 0.09 -32.34 -0.59
CA VAL A 460 0.35 -33.12 0.63
C VAL A 460 0.98 -32.21 1.67
N HIS A 461 0.30 -32.06 2.82
CA HIS A 461 0.81 -31.26 3.93
C HIS A 461 1.81 -32.10 4.72
N HIS A 462 3.07 -31.67 4.72
CA HIS A 462 4.12 -32.34 5.48
C HIS A 462 4.84 -31.37 6.40
N LEU A 463 5.34 -31.89 7.52
CA LEU A 463 6.19 -31.12 8.42
C LEU A 463 7.58 -31.00 7.81
N LYS A 464 8.16 -29.79 7.80
CA LYS A 464 9.61 -29.61 7.72
C LYS A 464 10.17 -29.11 9.03
N SER A 465 11.35 -29.59 9.42
CA SER A 465 12.04 -29.22 10.66
C SER A 465 13.55 -29.34 10.53
N TYR A 466 14.29 -28.75 11.48
CA TYR A 466 15.77 -28.71 11.48
C TYR A 466 16.48 -29.90 12.10
N GLU A 467 15.72 -30.81 12.71
CA GLU A 467 16.23 -32.00 13.39
C GLU A 467 15.25 -33.15 13.22
N HIS A 468 15.76 -34.37 13.34
CA HIS A 468 15.03 -35.64 13.28
C HIS A 468 14.44 -36.03 11.91
N MET A 469 14.38 -35.11 10.94
CA MET A 469 13.59 -35.29 9.71
C MET A 469 14.23 -36.21 8.65
N GLY A 470 13.42 -37.08 8.07
CA GLY A 470 13.78 -37.95 6.95
C GLY A 470 13.26 -37.47 5.61
N ARG A 471 13.44 -38.31 4.58
CA ARG A 471 12.87 -38.12 3.25
C ARG A 471 11.71 -39.11 3.01
N ALA A 472 10.77 -38.75 2.15
CA ALA A 472 9.74 -39.67 1.69
C ALA A 472 9.50 -39.55 0.18
N GLU A 473 9.14 -40.65 -0.47
CA GLU A 473 8.62 -40.67 -1.83
C GLU A 473 7.09 -40.62 -1.79
N ILE A 474 6.49 -39.79 -2.63
CA ILE A 474 5.04 -39.71 -2.85
C ILE A 474 4.74 -40.15 -4.28
N ARG A 475 3.91 -41.18 -4.46
CA ARG A 475 3.57 -41.75 -5.78
C ARG A 475 2.11 -42.18 -5.89
N CYS A 476 1.57 -42.10 -7.10
CA CYS A 476 0.27 -42.68 -7.44
C CYS A 476 0.43 -44.19 -7.69
N VAL A 477 -0.44 -45.00 -7.08
CA VAL A 477 -0.34 -46.47 -7.11
C VAL A 477 -1.44 -47.09 -7.95
N TRP A 478 -2.66 -46.56 -7.85
CA TRP A 478 -3.82 -47.14 -8.52
C TRP A 478 -4.89 -46.08 -8.80
N GLY A 479 -5.68 -46.29 -9.86
CA GLY A 479 -6.81 -45.44 -10.25
C GLY A 479 -6.42 -44.10 -10.87
N CYS A 480 -5.28 -43.53 -10.50
CA CYS A 480 -4.74 -42.26 -10.98
C CYS A 480 -3.25 -42.39 -11.33
N THR A 481 -2.72 -41.40 -12.03
CA THR A 481 -1.33 -41.29 -12.47
C THR A 481 -0.77 -39.94 -12.03
N CYS A 482 0.47 -39.95 -11.57
CA CYS A 482 1.27 -38.76 -11.28
C CYS A 482 2.76 -39.10 -11.37
N THR A 483 3.60 -38.09 -11.59
CA THR A 483 5.05 -38.25 -11.49
C THR A 483 5.43 -38.39 -10.02
N PRO A 484 6.15 -39.47 -9.61
CA PRO A 484 6.63 -39.61 -8.24
C PRO A 484 7.52 -38.43 -7.84
N VAL A 485 7.40 -37.98 -6.59
CA VAL A 485 8.21 -36.91 -6.03
C VAL A 485 8.89 -37.36 -4.75
N GLU A 486 10.19 -37.12 -4.65
CA GLU A 486 10.95 -37.26 -3.42
C GLU A 486 10.90 -35.93 -2.64
N VAL A 487 10.58 -36.00 -1.36
CA VAL A 487 10.50 -34.85 -0.46
C VAL A 487 11.49 -35.02 0.67
N ASP A 488 12.46 -34.12 0.75
CA ASP A 488 13.26 -33.96 1.96
C ASP A 488 12.53 -33.05 2.96
N ALA A 489 12.22 -33.58 4.13
CA ALA A 489 11.55 -32.86 5.19
C ALA A 489 12.53 -32.10 6.13
N HIS A 490 13.84 -32.21 5.92
CA HIS A 490 14.83 -31.42 6.65
C HIS A 490 14.94 -30.00 6.12
N ILE A 491 15.19 -29.04 7.01
CA ILE A 491 15.53 -27.65 6.67
C ILE A 491 16.62 -27.13 7.59
N GLN A 492 17.53 -26.30 7.11
CA GLN A 492 18.62 -25.78 7.94
C GLN A 492 18.15 -24.75 8.99
N LYS A 493 17.04 -24.06 8.71
CA LYS A 493 16.50 -23.02 9.60
C LYS A 493 15.88 -23.66 10.84
N ARG A 494 16.27 -23.18 12.04
CA ARG A 494 15.86 -23.68 13.36
C ARG A 494 14.41 -23.35 13.73
N TRP A 495 13.47 -23.82 12.91
CA TRP A 495 12.03 -23.77 13.14
C TRP A 495 11.37 -25.02 12.55
N SER A 496 10.11 -25.25 12.89
CA SER A 496 9.32 -26.31 12.27
C SER A 496 8.05 -25.71 11.69
N GLN A 497 7.72 -26.05 10.45
CA GLN A 497 6.59 -25.46 9.71
C GLN A 497 5.93 -26.52 8.82
N THR A 498 4.62 -26.41 8.61
CA THR A 498 3.92 -27.22 7.62
C THR A 498 4.14 -26.65 6.22
N TYR A 499 4.58 -27.51 5.29
CA TYR A 499 4.76 -27.22 3.87
C TYR A 499 3.77 -27.99 3.02
N LEU A 500 3.50 -27.47 1.82
CA LEU A 500 2.66 -28.11 0.81
C LEU A 500 3.55 -28.70 -0.29
N GLN A 501 3.52 -30.02 -0.46
CA GLN A 501 4.10 -30.68 -1.64
C GLN A 501 3.02 -30.82 -2.72
N ARG A 502 3.20 -30.16 -3.87
CA ARG A 502 2.29 -30.28 -5.03
C ARG A 502 2.63 -31.51 -5.86
N LEU A 503 1.60 -32.21 -6.34
CA LEU A 503 1.65 -33.22 -7.39
C LEU A 503 0.57 -32.90 -8.42
N ASP A 504 0.87 -33.10 -9.70
CA ASP A 504 -0.14 -33.10 -10.75
C ASP A 504 -0.66 -34.54 -10.94
N VAL A 505 -1.96 -34.74 -10.71
CA VAL A 505 -2.59 -36.06 -10.61
C VAL A 505 -3.73 -36.15 -11.62
N SER A 506 -3.86 -37.27 -12.33
CA SER A 506 -5.03 -37.50 -13.20
C SER A 506 -6.31 -37.72 -12.38
N GLN A 507 -7.44 -37.28 -12.95
CA GLN A 507 -8.75 -37.39 -12.31
C GLN A 507 -9.21 -38.86 -12.21
N SER A 508 -9.60 -39.28 -11.02
CA SER A 508 -10.12 -40.61 -10.72
C SER A 508 -11.01 -40.58 -9.48
N ALA A 509 -12.09 -41.35 -9.50
CA ALA A 509 -12.98 -41.47 -8.35
C ALA A 509 -12.29 -42.17 -7.15
N GLU A 510 -11.29 -42.99 -7.43
CA GLU A 510 -10.60 -43.84 -6.47
C GLU A 510 -9.09 -43.81 -6.75
N CYS A 511 -8.46 -42.68 -6.46
CA CYS A 511 -7.02 -42.50 -6.61
C CYS A 511 -6.30 -43.00 -5.34
N LEU A 512 -5.44 -44.00 -5.48
CA LEU A 512 -4.56 -44.46 -4.40
C LEU A 512 -3.19 -43.78 -4.49
N LEU A 513 -2.80 -43.14 -3.39
CA LEU A 513 -1.51 -42.48 -3.19
C LEU A 513 -0.72 -43.24 -2.12
N ALA A 514 0.54 -43.59 -2.40
CA ALA A 514 1.46 -44.12 -1.39
C ALA A 514 2.49 -43.06 -1.01
N ILE A 515 2.79 -42.99 0.29
CA ILE A 515 3.86 -42.19 0.87
C ILE A 515 4.81 -43.13 1.61
N THR A 516 6.04 -43.24 1.13
CA THR A 516 7.02 -44.21 1.64
C THR A 516 8.25 -43.49 2.20
N VAL A 517 8.59 -43.74 3.47
CA VAL A 517 9.78 -43.17 4.11
C VAL A 517 11.04 -43.80 3.49
N LEU A 518 11.97 -42.97 3.03
CA LEU A 518 13.18 -43.40 2.34
C LEU A 518 14.36 -43.58 3.31
N PRO A 519 15.33 -44.44 2.97
CA PRO A 519 16.54 -44.65 3.78
C PRO A 519 17.53 -43.49 3.70
N GLY A 520 17.45 -42.63 2.67
CA GLY A 520 18.27 -41.42 2.59
C GLY A 520 17.78 -40.37 3.58
N THR A 521 18.71 -39.68 4.25
CA THR A 521 18.42 -38.58 5.18
C THR A 521 19.50 -37.51 5.11
N SER A 522 19.10 -36.26 5.25
CA SER A 522 19.96 -35.08 5.39
C SER A 522 20.13 -34.63 6.85
N SER A 523 19.26 -35.09 7.76
CA SER A 523 19.34 -34.77 9.19
C SER A 523 20.04 -35.85 10.03
N GLY A 524 20.23 -37.05 9.48
CA GLY A 524 20.75 -38.23 10.20
C GLY A 524 19.65 -39.13 10.79
N GLU A 525 18.39 -38.72 10.73
CA GLU A 525 17.22 -39.46 11.22
C GLU A 525 16.10 -39.51 10.17
N HIS A 526 15.01 -40.25 10.44
CA HIS A 526 14.02 -40.61 9.40
C HIS A 526 12.58 -40.15 9.68
N LYS A 527 12.36 -39.17 10.56
CA LYS A 527 11.01 -38.70 10.87
C LYS A 527 10.35 -38.07 9.65
N PHE A 528 9.18 -38.54 9.26
CA PHE A 528 8.31 -37.87 8.28
C PHE A 528 6.89 -37.76 8.84
N LYS A 529 6.24 -36.61 8.64
CA LYS A 529 4.88 -36.37 9.11
C LYS A 529 3.99 -35.88 7.99
N VAL A 530 2.82 -36.50 7.85
CA VAL A 530 1.72 -36.08 6.97
C VAL A 530 0.57 -35.60 7.82
N SER A 531 0.17 -34.33 7.66
CA SER A 531 -0.84 -33.67 8.52
C SER A 531 -2.13 -33.29 7.79
N GLY A 532 -2.15 -33.42 6.47
CA GLY A 532 -3.30 -33.08 5.65
C GLY A 532 -3.06 -33.31 4.17
N LEU A 533 -4.14 -33.23 3.42
CA LEU A 533 -4.16 -33.39 1.98
C LEU A 533 -5.20 -32.44 1.38
N VAL A 534 -4.89 -31.84 0.23
CA VAL A 534 -5.82 -30.99 -0.51
C VAL A 534 -5.89 -31.47 -1.95
N VAL A 535 -7.11 -31.65 -2.45
CA VAL A 535 -7.38 -31.77 -3.88
C VAL A 535 -7.89 -30.42 -4.37
N ALA A 536 -7.24 -29.83 -5.36
CA ALA A 536 -7.64 -28.56 -5.96
C ALA A 536 -7.75 -28.66 -7.48
N ASP A 537 -8.70 -27.95 -8.07
CA ASP A 537 -8.66 -27.66 -9.51
C ASP A 537 -7.41 -26.85 -9.87
N ASP A 538 -7.06 -26.84 -11.16
CA ASP A 538 -5.79 -26.30 -11.71
C ASP A 538 -5.15 -25.19 -10.86
N ALA A 539 -4.23 -25.61 -9.98
CA ALA A 539 -3.57 -24.75 -9.01
C ALA A 539 -2.12 -24.52 -9.39
N ARG A 540 -1.80 -24.53 -10.69
CA ARG A 540 -0.43 -24.32 -11.21
C ARG A 540 0.19 -23.01 -10.73
N SER A 541 -0.62 -22.00 -10.44
CA SER A 541 -0.18 -20.72 -9.87
C SER A 541 0.29 -20.86 -8.41
N LEU A 542 -0.29 -21.77 -7.62
CA LEU A 542 0.18 -22.15 -6.28
C LEU A 542 1.44 -23.02 -6.43
N GLU A 543 2.56 -22.39 -6.78
CA GLU A 543 3.84 -23.09 -6.73
C GLU A 543 4.05 -23.61 -5.31
N ALA A 544 4.16 -24.94 -5.19
CA ALA A 544 4.81 -25.51 -4.03
C ALA A 544 6.22 -24.94 -4.01
N VAL A 545 6.61 -24.31 -2.91
CA VAL A 545 8.01 -23.94 -2.67
C VAL A 545 8.80 -25.26 -2.56
N GLN A 546 9.14 -25.85 -3.70
CA GLN A 546 10.19 -26.84 -3.85
C GLN A 546 11.49 -26.07 -3.62
N SER A 547 11.96 -26.08 -2.37
CA SER A 547 13.37 -26.20 -1.96
C SER A 547 14.50 -25.59 -2.81
N THR A 548 14.30 -24.56 -3.63
CA THR A 548 15.39 -23.88 -4.36
C THR A 548 16.10 -22.83 -3.51
N LEU A 549 16.17 -23.06 -2.20
CA LEU A 549 17.18 -22.45 -1.31
C LEU A 549 18.03 -23.51 -0.61
N GLU A 550 18.06 -24.75 -1.11
CA GLU A 550 19.29 -25.54 -1.05
C GLU A 550 20.16 -25.12 -2.23
N VAL A 551 20.82 -23.97 -2.08
CA VAL A 551 22.14 -23.84 -2.66
C VAL A 551 23.00 -24.81 -1.89
N ASP A 552 23.04 -26.05 -2.38
CA ASP A 552 24.16 -26.94 -2.17
C ASP A 552 25.41 -26.06 -2.26
N GLY A 553 26.31 -26.12 -1.27
CA GLY A 553 27.52 -25.29 -1.15
C GLY A 553 28.52 -25.48 -2.30
N ARG A 554 28.05 -25.94 -3.46
CA ARG A 554 28.70 -26.18 -4.73
C ARG A 554 27.86 -25.74 -5.93
N ALA A 555 26.91 -24.82 -5.78
CA ALA A 555 26.62 -23.93 -6.89
C ALA A 555 27.87 -23.08 -7.13
N ARG A 556 28.75 -23.59 -7.99
CA ARG A 556 29.61 -22.72 -8.78
C ARG A 556 28.66 -21.73 -9.45
N LEU A 557 28.56 -20.54 -8.89
CA LEU A 557 28.51 -19.34 -9.70
C LEU A 557 29.59 -19.55 -10.76
N THR A 558 29.19 -19.94 -11.96
CA THR A 558 29.98 -19.61 -13.15
C THR A 558 29.83 -18.11 -13.36
N THR A 559 30.32 -17.33 -12.40
CA THR A 559 31.01 -16.11 -12.72
C THR A 559 32.21 -16.56 -13.54
N ASN A 560 32.17 -16.33 -14.86
CA ASN A 560 33.42 -16.05 -15.55
C ASN A 560 33.93 -14.71 -14.99
N GLY A 561 34.54 -14.82 -13.81
CA GLY A 561 34.98 -13.74 -12.94
C GLY A 561 35.90 -14.40 -11.94
N MET A 562 37.19 -14.34 -12.26
CA MET A 562 38.30 -15.01 -11.60
C MET A 562 38.29 -14.76 -10.08
N VAL A 563 38.14 -15.83 -9.28
CA VAL A 563 38.31 -15.80 -7.83
C VAL A 563 39.80 -15.59 -7.50
N LEU A 564 40.15 -14.43 -6.96
CA LEU A 564 41.37 -14.25 -6.19
C LEU A 564 41.02 -14.40 -4.70
N GLY A 565 41.54 -15.46 -4.08
CA GLY A 565 41.27 -15.83 -2.70
C GLY A 565 41.68 -14.74 -1.70
N GLY A 566 40.84 -14.56 -0.69
CA GLY A 566 41.05 -13.63 0.41
C GLY A 566 42.19 -14.07 1.34
N GLY A 567 43.18 -13.18 1.48
CA GLY A 567 43.98 -13.06 2.69
C GLY A 567 43.48 -11.87 3.49
N GLY A 568 43.05 -12.10 4.72
CA GLY A 568 42.47 -11.06 5.58
C GLY A 568 43.34 -9.82 5.73
N ARG A 569 42.78 -8.67 5.39
CA ARG A 569 43.13 -7.37 5.97
C ARG A 569 41.84 -6.59 6.19
N LYS A 570 41.72 -6.01 7.37
CA LYS A 570 40.69 -5.02 7.72
C LYS A 570 40.55 -4.04 6.55
N ALA A 571 39.32 -3.82 6.07
CA ALA A 571 39.03 -2.72 5.16
C ALA A 571 39.46 -1.42 5.85
N GLY A 572 40.57 -0.84 5.41
CA GLY A 572 40.89 0.53 5.76
C GLY A 572 39.85 1.41 5.09
N GLU A 573 39.23 2.31 5.87
CA GLU A 573 38.41 3.38 5.34
C GLU A 573 39.22 4.16 4.30
N VAL A 574 38.82 4.09 3.03
CA VAL A 574 39.28 5.01 2.00
C VAL A 574 38.19 6.04 1.83
N ALA A 575 38.40 7.24 2.37
CA ALA A 575 37.57 8.40 2.05
C ALA A 575 37.79 8.77 0.58
N GLY A 576 36.72 8.77 -0.22
CA GLY A 576 36.72 9.18 -1.62
C GLY A 576 35.73 10.31 -1.87
N VAL A 577 36.00 11.13 -2.89
CA VAL A 577 35.10 12.18 -3.36
C VAL A 577 34.42 11.67 -4.63
N ALA A 578 33.10 11.84 -4.74
CA ALA A 578 32.37 11.54 -5.97
C ALA A 578 32.13 12.83 -6.76
N VAL A 579 32.42 12.78 -8.06
CA VAL A 579 32.07 13.82 -9.03
C VAL A 579 31.01 13.25 -9.95
N LEU A 580 29.81 13.81 -9.93
CA LEU A 580 28.72 13.42 -10.82
C LEU A 580 28.67 14.39 -12.01
N LEU A 581 28.76 13.84 -13.22
CA LEU A 581 28.60 14.58 -14.47
C LEU A 581 27.14 14.65 -14.86
N VAL A 582 26.64 15.85 -15.16
CA VAL A 582 25.27 16.07 -15.63
C VAL A 582 25.27 16.11 -17.17
N VAL A 583 24.81 15.03 -17.82
CA VAL A 583 24.85 14.86 -19.28
C VAL A 583 23.45 14.90 -19.86
N GLN A 584 23.24 15.51 -21.03
CA GLN A 584 21.92 15.57 -21.69
C GLN A 584 21.89 14.78 -23.00
N GLY A 585 20.94 13.85 -23.14
CA GLY A 585 20.62 13.14 -24.38
C GLY A 585 19.68 13.97 -25.27
N LEU A 586 19.87 13.92 -26.59
CA LEU A 586 19.16 14.77 -27.56
C LEU A 586 18.38 13.90 -28.56
N GLY A 587 17.05 13.96 -28.50
CA GLY A 587 16.14 13.41 -29.50
C GLY A 587 15.70 14.47 -30.53
N GLY A 588 15.47 14.06 -31.78
CA GLY A 588 15.07 14.95 -32.88
C GLY A 588 13.63 15.49 -32.75
N PRO A 589 13.33 16.69 -33.31
CA PRO A 589 12.04 17.35 -33.13
C PRO A 589 10.93 16.71 -33.99
N THR A 590 9.76 16.47 -33.40
CA THR A 590 8.50 16.24 -34.13
C THR A 590 7.49 17.32 -33.78
N ALA A 591 6.89 17.91 -34.81
CA ALA A 591 5.85 18.93 -34.67
C ALA A 591 4.52 18.27 -34.31
N PHE A 592 3.95 18.61 -33.15
CA PHE A 592 2.59 18.22 -32.78
C PHE A 592 1.63 19.38 -33.01
N ALA A 593 0.69 19.20 -33.92
CA ALA A 593 -0.43 20.11 -34.14
C ALA A 593 -1.43 19.96 -32.98
N GLN A 594 -1.57 21.02 -32.17
CA GLN A 594 -2.60 21.15 -31.14
C GLN A 594 -3.95 21.44 -31.81
N ASN A 595 -4.93 20.55 -31.61
CA ASN A 595 -6.34 20.87 -31.85
C ASN A 595 -6.98 21.32 -30.53
N ASP A 596 -7.38 22.58 -30.51
CA ASP A 596 -7.81 23.36 -29.34
C ASP A 596 -9.32 23.18 -29.07
N GLU A 597 -9.75 21.97 -28.70
CA GLU A 597 -11.15 21.66 -28.34
C GLU A 597 -11.35 21.29 -26.86
N SER A 598 -10.30 21.32 -26.03
CA SER A 598 -10.36 20.82 -24.64
C SER A 598 -11.01 21.80 -23.65
N ALA A 599 -10.99 23.11 -23.93
CA ALA A 599 -11.54 24.15 -23.05
C ALA A 599 -13.08 24.15 -22.96
N THR A 600 -13.77 23.62 -23.97
CA THR A 600 -15.24 23.67 -24.05
C THR A 600 -15.92 22.43 -23.44
N ARG A 601 -15.17 21.34 -23.19
CA ARG A 601 -15.72 20.07 -22.66
C ARG A 601 -15.88 20.03 -21.14
N THR A 602 -15.36 21.02 -20.41
CA THR A 602 -15.40 21.06 -18.94
C THR A 602 -16.70 21.67 -18.37
N GLN A 603 -17.61 22.17 -19.20
CA GLN A 603 -18.74 22.99 -18.70
C GLN A 603 -20.09 22.30 -18.46
N VAL A 604 -20.35 21.06 -18.90
CA VAL A 604 -21.60 20.37 -18.50
C VAL A 604 -21.37 18.85 -18.44
N ARG A 605 -21.24 18.30 -17.22
CA ARG A 605 -21.04 16.86 -16.93
C ARG A 605 -22.07 16.41 -15.87
N PRO A 606 -23.28 15.99 -16.26
CA PRO A 606 -24.37 15.62 -15.33
C PRO A 606 -24.03 14.44 -14.39
N GLU A 607 -23.11 13.57 -14.78
CA GLU A 607 -22.63 12.41 -14.03
C GLU A 607 -21.74 12.77 -12.83
N LEU A 608 -21.27 14.02 -12.74
CA LEU A 608 -20.60 14.59 -11.56
C LEU A 608 -21.59 15.25 -10.58
N GLN A 609 -22.90 15.15 -10.80
CA GLN A 609 -23.90 15.62 -9.84
C GLN A 609 -24.03 14.64 -8.66
N TRP A 610 -23.11 14.78 -7.72
CA TRP A 610 -23.30 14.28 -6.36
C TRP A 610 -24.52 14.97 -5.73
N SER A 611 -25.34 14.21 -5.01
CA SER A 611 -26.49 14.70 -4.24
C SER A 611 -26.06 15.92 -3.41
N ARG A 612 -26.66 17.09 -3.70
CA ARG A 612 -26.47 18.34 -2.93
C ARG A 612 -27.18 18.33 -1.58
N THR A 613 -27.26 17.18 -0.93
CA THR A 613 -27.80 17.11 0.44
C THR A 613 -26.62 17.11 1.40
N VAL A 614 -26.06 18.29 1.63
CA VAL A 614 -25.26 18.54 2.83
C VAL A 614 -26.23 18.38 3.98
N HIS A 615 -26.12 17.29 4.74
CA HIS A 615 -26.74 17.25 6.06
C HIS A 615 -26.07 18.36 6.86
N HIS A 616 -26.80 19.44 7.13
CA HIS A 616 -26.34 20.49 8.03
C HIS A 616 -26.04 19.86 9.39
N VAL A 617 -24.77 19.56 9.65
CA VAL A 617 -24.28 19.43 11.02
C VAL A 617 -24.13 20.88 11.49
N THR A 618 -25.09 21.36 12.29
CA THR A 618 -25.00 22.68 12.91
C THR A 618 -23.92 22.65 13.99
N MET A 619 -22.68 22.95 13.58
CA MET A 619 -21.55 23.29 14.45
C MET A 619 -21.31 24.79 14.31
N THR A 620 -22.11 25.60 15.01
CA THR A 620 -22.19 27.05 14.78
C THR A 620 -20.94 27.85 15.18
N GLU A 621 -19.94 27.24 15.81
CA GLU A 621 -18.65 27.90 16.14
C GLU A 621 -17.45 27.39 15.35
N VAL A 622 -17.53 26.21 14.71
CA VAL A 622 -16.43 25.63 13.89
C VAL A 622 -16.43 26.20 12.46
N ASN A 623 -17.45 26.99 12.11
CA ASN A 623 -17.86 27.22 10.73
C ASN A 623 -17.19 28.43 10.03
N SER A 624 -16.55 29.38 10.73
CA SER A 624 -15.89 30.51 10.04
C SER A 624 -14.45 30.19 9.61
N ALA A 625 -13.70 29.49 10.46
CA ALA A 625 -12.30 29.15 10.21
C ALA A 625 -12.14 27.97 9.23
N LEU A 626 -13.07 26.99 9.24
CA LEU A 626 -13.03 25.83 8.34
C LEU A 626 -13.84 26.01 7.04
N ALA A 627 -14.75 26.99 6.94
CA ALA A 627 -15.56 27.18 5.73
C ALA A 627 -14.75 27.34 4.44
N PRO A 628 -13.64 28.11 4.41
CA PRO A 628 -12.80 28.19 3.21
C PRO A 628 -12.18 26.83 2.84
N PHE A 629 -11.85 26.01 3.84
CA PHE A 629 -11.30 24.67 3.64
C PHE A 629 -12.35 23.72 3.09
N LEU A 630 -13.51 23.62 3.74
CA LEU A 630 -14.60 22.71 3.37
C LEU A 630 -15.29 23.09 2.04
N GLY A 631 -15.04 24.29 1.52
CA GLY A 631 -15.58 24.78 0.24
C GLY A 631 -14.86 24.26 -1.00
N TYR A 632 -13.71 23.58 -0.87
CA TYR A 632 -12.99 23.02 -2.02
C TYR A 632 -13.84 21.96 -2.74
N ARG A 633 -13.92 22.07 -4.07
CA ARG A 633 -14.67 21.13 -4.89
C ARG A 633 -13.72 20.12 -5.53
N PHE A 634 -13.78 18.89 -5.04
CA PHE A 634 -13.00 17.80 -5.61
C PHE A 634 -13.56 17.36 -6.97
N SER A 635 -12.67 17.14 -7.95
CA SER A 635 -12.91 16.36 -9.16
C SER A 635 -12.80 14.85 -8.89
N LEU A 636 -11.93 14.43 -7.97
CA LEU A 636 -11.88 13.05 -7.49
C LEU A 636 -13.06 12.74 -6.56
N PRO A 637 -13.73 11.58 -6.72
CA PRO A 637 -14.71 11.15 -5.74
C PRO A 637 -14.06 10.85 -4.39
N MET A 638 -14.84 10.99 -3.32
CA MET A 638 -14.38 10.75 -1.94
C MET A 638 -13.66 9.40 -1.72
N PRO A 639 -14.14 8.28 -2.27
CA PRO A 639 -13.43 7.01 -2.22
C PRO A 639 -12.02 7.09 -2.83
N GLN A 640 -11.84 7.77 -3.96
CA GLN A 640 -10.54 7.90 -4.62
C GLN A 640 -9.58 8.82 -3.86
N LEU A 641 -10.09 9.88 -3.24
CA LEU A 641 -9.30 10.73 -2.34
C LEU A 641 -8.79 9.94 -1.12
N LYS A 642 -9.66 9.12 -0.52
CA LYS A 642 -9.31 8.23 0.60
C LYS A 642 -8.31 7.14 0.17
N ALA A 643 -8.46 6.59 -1.04
CA ALA A 643 -7.52 5.63 -1.61
C ALA A 643 -6.15 6.27 -1.86
N GLY A 644 -6.13 7.51 -2.38
CA GLY A 644 -4.95 8.29 -2.70
C GLY A 644 -4.10 8.69 -1.50
N LEU A 645 -4.64 8.66 -0.28
CA LEU A 645 -3.84 8.82 0.94
C LEU A 645 -3.20 7.47 1.33
N ALA A 646 -2.15 7.09 0.59
CA ALA A 646 -1.47 5.79 0.72
C ALA A 646 -0.80 5.60 2.08
N TYR A 647 -0.35 6.67 2.73
CA TYR A 647 0.00 6.64 4.15
C TYR A 647 -0.31 7.98 4.84
N ALA A 648 -1.16 7.91 5.86
CA ALA A 648 -1.50 9.06 6.69
C ALA A 648 -0.46 9.31 7.79
N GLY A 649 -0.07 8.26 8.52
CA GLY A 649 0.83 8.34 9.67
C GLY A 649 0.37 9.30 10.78
N PRO A 650 1.26 9.63 11.73
CA PRO A 650 0.97 10.53 12.85
C PRO A 650 0.71 11.99 12.47
N ARG A 651 1.22 12.45 11.31
CA ARG A 651 1.08 13.81 10.79
C ARG A 651 1.59 14.91 11.72
N THR A 652 2.51 14.62 12.63
CA THR A 652 2.88 15.59 13.69
C THR A 652 3.27 16.97 13.14
N ARG A 653 4.14 17.03 12.14
CA ARG A 653 4.56 18.29 11.51
C ARG A 653 3.45 18.93 10.67
N LEU A 654 2.64 18.13 9.99
CA LEU A 654 1.53 18.62 9.19
C LEU A 654 0.39 19.16 10.08
N ARG A 655 0.07 18.51 11.19
CA ARG A 655 -0.86 18.99 12.23
C ARG A 655 -0.41 20.35 12.76
N ARG A 656 0.88 20.53 13.02
CA ARG A 656 1.45 21.84 13.38
C ARG A 656 1.23 22.88 12.28
N PHE A 657 1.57 22.54 11.03
CA PHE A 657 1.37 23.43 9.89
C PHE A 657 -0.11 23.85 9.74
N VAL A 658 -1.03 22.88 9.70
CA VAL A 658 -2.46 23.14 9.54
C VAL A 658 -3.01 23.95 10.70
N ARG A 659 -2.55 23.69 11.94
CA ARG A 659 -2.90 24.52 13.09
C ARG A 659 -2.46 25.97 12.91
N GLU A 660 -1.21 26.23 12.52
CA GLU A 660 -0.73 27.60 12.33
C GLU A 660 -1.46 28.30 11.18
N LEU A 661 -1.78 27.56 10.11
CA LEU A 661 -2.61 28.02 9.01
C LEU A 661 -4.01 28.44 9.49
N LEU A 662 -4.67 27.60 10.30
CA LEU A 662 -5.99 27.90 10.88
C LEU A 662 -5.96 29.08 11.86
N LEU A 663 -4.84 29.28 12.55
CA LEU A 663 -4.67 30.39 13.50
C LEU A 663 -4.33 31.72 12.81
N GLY A 664 -3.80 31.69 11.58
CA GLY A 664 -3.49 32.90 10.79
C GLY A 664 -2.47 33.84 11.44
N ARG A 665 -1.62 33.33 12.33
CA ARG A 665 -0.73 34.16 13.18
C ARG A 665 0.52 34.66 12.46
N LYS A 666 0.96 33.95 11.42
CA LYS A 666 2.11 34.29 10.59
C LYS A 666 1.85 33.88 9.13
N PRO A 667 2.51 34.52 8.15
CA PRO A 667 2.60 33.97 6.80
C PRO A 667 3.18 32.55 6.85
N VAL A 668 2.63 31.65 6.05
CA VAL A 668 3.16 30.29 5.88
C VAL A 668 3.87 30.18 4.53
N LYS A 669 4.96 29.41 4.48
CA LYS A 669 5.70 29.13 3.24
C LYS A 669 5.48 27.69 2.80
N ILE A 670 5.10 27.50 1.55
CA ILE A 670 4.90 26.18 0.94
C ILE A 670 5.87 26.04 -0.23
N GLY A 671 6.66 24.97 -0.21
CA GLY A 671 7.56 24.60 -1.30
C GLY A 671 7.13 23.28 -1.96
N VAL A 672 7.66 23.04 -3.14
CA VAL A 672 7.56 21.76 -3.83
C VAL A 672 8.90 21.43 -4.46
N VAL A 673 9.28 20.16 -4.40
CA VAL A 673 10.47 19.62 -5.07
C VAL A 673 10.02 18.46 -5.95
N GLY A 674 10.29 18.54 -7.25
CA GLY A 674 9.92 17.46 -8.15
C GLY A 674 10.38 17.64 -9.59
N GLY A 675 9.91 16.73 -10.44
CA GLY A 675 10.29 16.66 -11.85
C GLY A 675 9.48 17.55 -12.79
N SER A 676 9.35 17.10 -14.04
CA SER A 676 8.62 17.81 -15.10
C SER A 676 7.12 17.98 -14.79
N ILE A 677 6.52 17.06 -14.04
CA ILE A 677 5.11 17.09 -13.63
C ILE A 677 4.88 18.21 -12.62
N THR A 678 5.67 18.26 -11.55
CA THR A 678 5.72 19.38 -10.60
C THR A 678 5.91 20.73 -11.29
N HIS A 679 6.73 20.77 -12.34
CA HIS A 679 6.91 21.96 -13.15
C HIS A 679 5.68 22.37 -13.98
N GLY A 680 4.70 21.47 -14.15
CA GLY A 680 3.47 21.69 -14.90
C GLY A 680 3.53 21.27 -16.37
N HIS A 681 4.44 20.37 -16.76
CA HIS A 681 4.39 19.77 -18.10
C HIS A 681 3.04 19.06 -18.32
N GLY A 682 2.56 19.08 -19.57
CA GLY A 682 1.23 18.58 -19.94
C GLY A 682 0.07 19.56 -19.74
N THR A 683 0.27 20.68 -19.04
CA THR A 683 -0.77 21.70 -18.84
C THR A 683 -0.81 22.74 -19.96
N THR A 684 -2.00 23.31 -20.22
CA THR A 684 -2.18 24.39 -21.20
C THR A 684 -1.64 25.74 -20.71
N ASP A 685 -1.65 25.96 -19.40
CA ASP A 685 -1.04 27.11 -18.72
C ASP A 685 -0.55 26.68 -17.34
N ARG A 686 0.77 26.69 -17.13
CA ARG A 686 1.40 26.21 -15.91
C ARG A 686 1.07 27.06 -14.69
N ALA A 687 0.93 28.37 -14.86
CA ALA A 687 0.64 29.29 -13.77
C ALA A 687 -0.78 29.07 -13.21
N VAL A 688 -1.68 28.54 -14.04
CA VAL A 688 -3.09 28.33 -13.69
C VAL A 688 -3.40 26.86 -13.40
N PHE A 689 -2.89 25.93 -14.20
CA PHE A 689 -3.35 24.54 -14.24
C PHE A 689 -2.35 23.52 -13.72
N SER A 690 -1.12 23.90 -13.34
CA SER A 690 -0.25 22.96 -12.62
C SER A 690 -0.86 22.60 -11.28
N TRP A 691 -0.67 21.35 -10.84
CA TRP A 691 -1.28 20.86 -9.59
C TRP A 691 -0.88 21.73 -8.38
N PHE A 692 0.38 22.15 -8.35
CA PHE A 692 0.91 22.98 -7.29
C PHE A 692 0.32 24.40 -7.32
N SER A 693 0.14 25.00 -8.51
CA SER A 693 -0.57 26.28 -8.65
C SER A 693 -2.03 26.18 -8.21
N ILE A 694 -2.75 25.10 -8.56
CA ILE A 694 -4.14 24.89 -8.15
C ILE A 694 -4.25 24.79 -6.63
N PHE A 695 -3.38 23.98 -6.01
CA PHE A 695 -3.36 23.76 -4.57
C PHE A 695 -2.98 25.03 -3.79
N SER A 696 -1.94 25.75 -4.21
CA SER A 696 -1.49 26.98 -3.55
C SER A 696 -2.49 28.13 -3.69
N ASN A 697 -3.14 28.27 -4.84
CA ASN A 697 -4.24 29.22 -5.03
C ASN A 697 -5.44 28.91 -4.12
N TRP A 698 -5.72 27.63 -3.86
CA TRP A 698 -6.74 27.25 -2.88
C TRP A 698 -6.36 27.66 -1.46
N LEU A 699 -5.08 27.54 -1.09
CA LEU A 699 -4.57 27.96 0.22
C LEU A 699 -4.36 29.49 0.37
N VAL A 700 -4.41 30.25 -0.72
CA VAL A 700 -4.19 31.71 -0.74
C VAL A 700 -2.78 32.10 -0.26
N VAL A 701 -1.74 31.41 -0.75
CA VAL A 701 -0.33 31.59 -0.33
C VAL A 701 0.55 32.11 -1.49
N CYS A 702 1.52 32.98 -1.19
CA CYS A 702 2.54 33.43 -2.15
C CYS A 702 3.62 32.36 -2.40
N LEU A 703 4.03 32.15 -3.64
CA LEU A 703 4.96 31.10 -4.05
C LEU A 703 6.40 31.60 -4.29
N ASP A 704 7.38 30.79 -3.88
CA ASP A 704 8.76 30.81 -4.39
C ASP A 704 9.11 29.40 -4.91
N GLN A 705 9.76 29.30 -6.07
CA GLN A 705 10.12 28.03 -6.71
C GLN A 705 11.39 27.40 -6.13
N SER A 706 12.12 28.12 -5.27
CA SER A 706 13.20 27.55 -4.44
C SER A 706 12.70 27.18 -3.04
N VAL A 707 13.15 26.03 -2.52
CA VAL A 707 12.87 25.64 -1.13
C VAL A 707 13.75 26.44 -0.18
N ASP A 708 13.16 27.45 0.46
CA ASP A 708 13.80 28.22 1.52
C ASP A 708 14.10 27.36 2.76
N ALA A 709 15.12 27.77 3.53
CA ALA A 709 15.47 27.11 4.79
C ALA A 709 14.38 27.23 5.88
N ASP A 710 13.49 28.21 5.77
CA ASP A 710 12.37 28.50 6.68
C ASP A 710 10.99 28.09 6.13
N VAL A 711 10.95 27.22 5.11
CA VAL A 711 9.71 26.64 4.57
C VAL A 711 8.91 25.89 5.65
N ASP A 712 7.56 25.95 5.61
CA ASP A 712 6.69 25.31 6.60
C ASP A 712 6.11 23.95 6.12
N LEU A 713 5.86 23.80 4.81
CA LEU A 713 5.38 22.57 4.16
C LEU A 713 6.11 22.35 2.83
N VAL A 714 6.58 21.13 2.57
CA VAL A 714 7.23 20.74 1.31
C VAL A 714 6.57 19.49 0.73
N PHE A 715 6.10 19.58 -0.51
CA PHE A 715 5.73 18.39 -1.28
C PHE A 715 6.93 17.84 -2.06
N VAL A 716 7.01 16.52 -2.21
CA VAL A 716 8.11 15.84 -2.92
C VAL A 716 7.54 14.90 -3.98
N GLU A 717 7.79 15.16 -5.26
CA GLU A 717 7.24 14.37 -6.37
C GLU A 717 8.35 13.96 -7.33
N TYR A 718 8.79 12.70 -7.21
CA TYR A 718 9.81 12.09 -8.07
C TYR A 718 9.46 10.68 -8.53
N ALA A 719 8.30 10.14 -8.16
CA ALA A 719 7.98 8.72 -8.35
C ALA A 719 7.98 8.29 -9.83
N VAL A 720 7.66 9.18 -10.79
CA VAL A 720 7.78 8.91 -12.24
C VAL A 720 9.23 9.04 -12.73
N ASN A 721 10.03 9.90 -12.10
CA ASN A 721 11.43 10.12 -12.50
C ASN A 721 12.39 9.06 -11.94
N ASN A 722 11.96 8.39 -10.88
CA ASN A 722 12.61 7.29 -10.22
C ASN A 722 12.40 6.01 -11.03
N GLY A 723 13.46 5.50 -11.65
CA GLY A 723 13.40 4.24 -12.41
C GLY A 723 12.90 3.05 -11.57
N PHE A 724 12.42 2.00 -12.22
CA PHE A 724 12.03 0.77 -11.53
C PHE A 724 13.25 -0.10 -11.20
N ALA A 725 13.38 -0.51 -9.95
CA ALA A 725 14.36 -1.49 -9.50
C ALA A 725 13.64 -2.69 -8.87
N ASN A 726 13.95 -3.90 -9.33
CA ASN A 726 13.24 -5.10 -8.88
C ASN A 726 13.63 -5.53 -7.46
N ASP A 727 14.81 -5.14 -6.97
CA ASP A 727 15.30 -5.50 -5.64
C ASP A 727 14.68 -4.64 -4.52
N VAL A 728 14.51 -5.23 -3.33
CA VAL A 728 13.88 -4.58 -2.16
C VAL A 728 14.94 -4.03 -1.21
N VAL A 729 15.98 -4.83 -0.90
CA VAL A 729 17.02 -4.50 0.09
C VAL A 729 18.04 -3.50 -0.43
N HIS A 730 18.48 -3.65 -1.67
CA HIS A 730 19.60 -2.87 -2.22
C HIS A 730 19.13 -1.71 -3.10
N ASN A 731 17.86 -1.31 -2.95
CA ASN A 731 17.18 -0.42 -3.87
C ASN A 731 17.77 1.00 -3.84
N ILE A 732 18.51 1.35 -4.90
CA ILE A 732 19.21 2.64 -4.98
C ILE A 732 18.25 3.82 -5.09
N VAL A 733 17.14 3.63 -5.80
CA VAL A 733 16.12 4.65 -6.05
C VAL A 733 15.47 5.08 -4.73
N VAL A 734 15.07 4.11 -3.91
CA VAL A 734 14.44 4.37 -2.61
C VAL A 734 15.45 4.98 -1.62
N LYS A 735 16.74 4.61 -1.70
CA LYS A 735 17.80 5.24 -0.90
C LYS A 735 17.94 6.74 -1.22
N ASP A 736 17.79 7.15 -2.47
CA ASP A 736 17.84 8.57 -2.86
C ASP A 736 16.64 9.36 -2.34
N VAL A 737 15.43 8.78 -2.43
CA VAL A 737 14.23 9.37 -1.83
C VAL A 737 14.39 9.55 -0.32
N GLU A 738 14.95 8.56 0.37
CA GLU A 738 15.28 8.68 1.78
C GLU A 738 16.22 9.87 2.06
N ARG A 739 17.32 10.00 1.32
CA ARG A 739 18.29 11.10 1.52
C ARG A 739 17.62 12.45 1.37
N LEU A 740 16.75 12.60 0.37
CA LEU A 740 15.99 13.83 0.13
C LEU A 740 15.02 14.13 1.28
N VAL A 741 14.18 13.17 1.66
CA VAL A 741 13.22 13.31 2.77
C VAL A 741 13.95 13.68 4.06
N ARG A 742 15.05 13.00 4.39
CA ARG A 742 15.88 13.31 5.56
C ARG A 742 16.41 14.74 5.53
N ARG A 743 16.93 15.19 4.39
CA ARG A 743 17.50 16.55 4.24
C ARG A 743 16.43 17.62 4.44
N LEU A 744 15.24 17.43 3.87
CA LEU A 744 14.10 18.34 4.05
C LEU A 744 13.63 18.37 5.51
N LEU A 745 13.54 17.20 6.15
CA LEU A 745 13.14 17.11 7.56
C LEU A 745 14.16 17.74 8.52
N ALA A 746 15.43 17.85 8.10
CA ALA A 746 16.52 18.45 8.86
C ALA A 746 16.62 19.98 8.72
N LEU A 747 15.82 20.60 7.84
CA LEU A 747 15.82 22.06 7.69
C LEU A 747 15.46 22.77 9.02
N PRO A 748 16.02 23.97 9.29
CA PRO A 748 15.82 24.70 10.55
C PRO A 748 14.34 24.95 10.89
N GLY A 749 13.50 25.24 9.90
CA GLY A 749 12.05 25.41 10.07
C GLY A 749 11.29 24.14 10.46
N ARG A 750 11.95 22.97 10.42
CA ARG A 750 11.38 21.63 10.64
C ARG A 750 10.08 21.45 9.84
N PRO A 751 10.09 21.62 8.50
CA PRO A 751 8.87 21.62 7.71
C PRO A 751 8.10 20.30 7.82
N ALA A 752 6.79 20.38 7.60
CA ALA A 752 6.02 19.23 7.17
C ALA A 752 6.50 18.79 5.78
N VAL A 753 6.63 17.48 5.57
CA VAL A 753 7.03 16.92 4.27
C VAL A 753 5.97 15.91 3.86
N ALA A 754 5.53 15.98 2.61
CA ALA A 754 4.53 15.07 2.05
C ALA A 754 4.97 14.61 0.65
N PRO A 755 5.58 13.42 0.53
CA PRO A 755 5.79 12.83 -0.77
C PRO A 755 4.47 12.59 -1.51
N GLU A 756 4.46 12.91 -2.80
CA GLU A 756 3.36 12.66 -3.71
C GLU A 756 3.87 11.82 -4.88
N GLY A 757 3.42 10.56 -4.89
CA GLY A 757 3.73 9.60 -5.92
C GLY A 757 2.74 9.66 -7.07
N MET A 758 3.28 9.66 -8.28
CA MET A 758 2.60 9.22 -9.47
C MET A 758 3.46 8.09 -10.05
N ALA A 759 2.95 6.87 -10.10
CA ALA A 759 3.61 5.81 -10.84
C ALA A 759 3.42 6.03 -12.34
N HIS A 760 4.30 5.44 -13.15
CA HIS A 760 4.01 5.22 -14.57
C HIS A 760 2.72 4.42 -14.70
N LEU A 761 1.64 5.14 -14.98
CA LEU A 761 0.30 4.61 -15.18
C LEU A 761 0.05 4.33 -16.68
N ASP A 762 1.06 4.51 -17.52
CA ASP A 762 1.07 4.17 -18.94
C ASP A 762 0.65 2.70 -19.13
N PRO A 763 -0.49 2.42 -19.77
CA PRO A 763 -0.92 1.05 -20.03
C PRO A 763 0.05 0.35 -21.00
N PRO A 764 0.42 -0.92 -20.78
CA PRO A 764 -0.14 -1.87 -19.81
C PRO A 764 0.72 -2.06 -18.54
N THR A 765 1.21 -1.00 -17.88
CA THR A 765 2.05 -1.15 -16.69
C THR A 765 1.27 -1.80 -15.52
N PRO A 766 1.74 -2.95 -14.96
CA PRO A 766 1.11 -3.58 -13.81
C PRO A 766 1.18 -2.73 -12.55
N PHE A 767 0.18 -2.82 -11.67
CA PHE A 767 0.10 -1.99 -10.45
C PHE A 767 1.32 -2.14 -9.52
N TYR A 768 1.84 -3.37 -9.37
CA TYR A 768 3.01 -3.66 -8.53
C TYR A 768 4.32 -3.13 -9.10
N ARG A 769 4.35 -2.70 -10.37
CA ARG A 769 5.57 -2.25 -11.05
C ARG A 769 5.81 -0.76 -10.81
N ALA A 770 5.85 -0.37 -9.55
CA ALA A 770 6.14 0.99 -9.10
C ALA A 770 6.95 0.97 -7.80
N MET A 771 7.78 2.00 -7.58
CA MET A 771 8.57 2.12 -6.36
C MET A 771 7.80 2.77 -5.20
N GLU A 772 6.59 3.29 -5.44
CA GLU A 772 5.77 3.99 -4.44
C GLU A 772 5.57 3.18 -3.14
N ASP A 773 5.49 1.86 -3.20
CA ASP A 773 5.29 1.02 -2.01
C ASP A 773 6.55 0.98 -1.12
N LEU A 774 7.74 0.98 -1.73
CA LEU A 774 9.01 1.06 -1.02
C LEU A 774 9.32 2.49 -0.56
N GLU A 775 8.94 3.50 -1.34
CA GLU A 775 8.96 4.91 -0.90
C GLU A 775 7.97 5.14 0.26
N GLY A 776 6.84 4.42 0.27
CA GLY A 776 5.91 4.36 1.38
C GLY A 776 6.55 3.82 2.66
N ALA A 777 7.53 2.92 2.57
CA ALA A 777 8.31 2.48 3.73
C ALA A 777 9.18 3.61 4.31
N VAL A 778 9.77 4.45 3.45
CA VAL A 778 10.46 5.69 3.87
C VAL A 778 9.46 6.59 4.59
N ALA A 779 8.26 6.76 4.03
CA ALA A 779 7.23 7.60 4.64
C ALA A 779 6.82 7.11 6.04
N GLN A 780 6.62 5.79 6.18
CA GLN A 780 6.35 5.12 7.45
C GLN A 780 7.49 5.30 8.47
N TYR A 781 8.75 5.18 8.05
CA TYR A 781 9.91 5.31 8.94
C TYR A 781 10.12 6.73 9.49
N TYR A 782 9.81 7.75 8.68
CA TYR A 782 9.99 9.16 9.00
C TYR A 782 8.72 9.87 9.49
N ASP A 783 7.61 9.15 9.65
CA ASP A 783 6.30 9.70 10.05
C ASP A 783 5.78 10.82 9.12
N VAL A 784 6.07 10.72 7.81
CA VAL A 784 5.61 11.68 6.77
C VAL A 784 4.45 11.09 5.95
N GLN A 785 3.64 11.96 5.34
CA GLN A 785 2.40 11.56 4.66
C GLN A 785 2.71 11.20 3.20
N TYR A 786 2.21 10.07 2.69
CA TYR A 786 2.40 9.68 1.30
C TYR A 786 1.08 9.77 0.53
N LEU A 787 1.05 10.59 -0.52
CA LEU A 787 -0.04 10.69 -1.48
C LEU A 787 0.29 9.87 -2.72
N SER A 788 -0.70 9.24 -3.33
CA SER A 788 -0.52 8.37 -4.49
C SER A 788 -1.64 8.56 -5.50
N LEU A 789 -1.30 9.15 -6.65
CA LEU A 789 -2.24 9.21 -7.76
C LEU A 789 -2.49 7.81 -8.36
N ARG A 790 -1.50 6.90 -8.30
CA ARG A 790 -1.65 5.50 -8.73
C ARG A 790 -2.82 4.83 -8.01
N THR A 791 -2.84 4.88 -6.69
CA THR A 791 -3.91 4.26 -5.89
C THR A 791 -5.27 4.93 -6.11
N ALA A 792 -5.29 6.26 -6.30
CA ALA A 792 -6.52 6.99 -6.58
C ALA A 792 -7.12 6.67 -7.96
N LEU A 793 -6.29 6.43 -8.99
CA LEU A 793 -6.75 6.35 -10.37
C LEU A 793 -6.72 4.96 -11.00
N TYR A 794 -5.79 4.08 -10.63
CA TYR A 794 -5.54 2.84 -11.38
C TYR A 794 -6.80 2.02 -11.64
N ARG A 795 -7.65 1.87 -10.61
CA ARG A 795 -8.91 1.13 -10.75
C ARG A 795 -9.88 1.81 -11.71
N LEU A 796 -10.00 3.14 -11.68
CA LEU A 796 -10.89 3.87 -12.58
C LEU A 796 -10.35 3.92 -14.02
N ALA A 797 -9.05 4.20 -14.17
CA ALA A 797 -8.39 4.42 -15.44
C ALA A 797 -8.14 3.11 -16.20
N THR A 798 -7.63 2.09 -15.50
CA THR A 798 -7.12 0.85 -16.13
C THR A 798 -8.13 -0.29 -16.05
N VAL A 799 -8.77 -0.48 -14.89
CA VAL A 799 -9.66 -1.63 -14.65
C VAL A 799 -11.10 -1.36 -15.10
N GLU A 800 -11.68 -0.25 -14.64
CA GLU A 800 -13.07 0.11 -14.94
C GLU A 800 -13.22 0.85 -16.27
N GLN A 801 -12.12 1.40 -16.83
CA GLN A 801 -12.12 2.24 -18.04
C GLN A 801 -13.21 3.33 -17.96
N LYS A 802 -13.26 4.02 -16.82
CA LYS A 802 -14.31 4.97 -16.50
C LYS A 802 -14.09 6.29 -17.24
N GLU A 803 -15.09 6.72 -17.99
CA GLU A 803 -15.09 8.03 -18.65
C GLU A 803 -14.86 9.16 -17.64
N GLY A 804 -14.00 10.11 -18.02
CA GLY A 804 -13.48 11.19 -17.18
C GLY A 804 -12.19 10.85 -16.45
N PHE A 805 -11.81 9.57 -16.38
CA PHE A 805 -10.61 9.08 -15.67
C PHE A 805 -9.72 8.22 -16.58
N LEU A 806 -10.04 8.11 -17.88
CA LEU A 806 -9.22 7.36 -18.82
C LEU A 806 -7.83 7.97 -18.95
N TRP A 807 -6.86 7.14 -19.34
CA TRP A 807 -5.47 7.57 -19.57
C TRP A 807 -5.40 8.80 -20.49
N ASN A 808 -5.96 8.69 -21.69
CA ASN A 808 -5.99 9.76 -22.69
C ASN A 808 -6.84 11.00 -22.33
N GLN A 809 -7.58 10.96 -21.23
CA GLN A 809 -8.36 12.09 -20.70
C GLN A 809 -7.66 12.76 -19.52
N THR A 810 -6.76 12.03 -18.87
CA THR A 810 -6.07 12.47 -17.66
C THR A 810 -4.63 12.88 -17.97
N PHE A 811 -4.02 12.26 -18.99
CA PHE A 811 -2.64 12.40 -19.41
C PHE A 811 -2.54 12.77 -20.89
N VAL A 812 -1.47 13.49 -21.24
CA VAL A 812 -1.14 13.84 -22.64
C VAL A 812 -0.14 12.84 -23.22
N ASP A 813 0.76 12.38 -22.37
CA ASP A 813 1.75 11.32 -22.57
C ASP A 813 1.94 10.63 -21.21
N THR A 814 3.15 10.58 -20.66
CA THR A 814 3.35 10.21 -19.24
C THR A 814 3.02 11.37 -18.28
N HIS A 815 2.96 12.61 -18.79
CA HIS A 815 2.63 13.81 -18.01
C HIS A 815 1.11 13.99 -17.90
N PRO A 816 0.61 14.36 -16.71
CA PRO A 816 -0.79 14.69 -16.52
C PRO A 816 -1.17 15.93 -17.34
N GLY A 817 -2.32 15.88 -18.00
CA GLY A 817 -2.97 17.06 -18.57
C GLY A 817 -3.58 17.94 -17.47
N ASN A 818 -4.41 18.91 -17.86
CA ASN A 818 -5.14 19.77 -16.90
C ASN A 818 -5.99 18.94 -15.90
N SER A 819 -6.62 17.86 -16.38
CA SER A 819 -7.44 16.98 -15.53
C SER A 819 -6.59 16.23 -14.50
N GLY A 820 -5.48 15.62 -14.92
CA GLY A 820 -4.56 14.91 -14.01
C GLY A 820 -3.94 15.82 -12.97
N ASN A 821 -3.50 17.03 -13.37
CA ASN A 821 -2.98 18.03 -12.43
C ASN A 821 -4.03 18.47 -11.41
N ARG A 822 -5.29 18.62 -11.84
CA ARG A 822 -6.40 18.89 -10.91
C ARG A 822 -6.58 17.76 -9.89
N MET A 823 -6.47 16.50 -10.32
CA MET A 823 -6.62 15.34 -9.43
C MET A 823 -5.46 15.22 -8.43
N MET A 824 -4.23 15.60 -8.80
CA MET A 824 -3.11 15.71 -7.84
C MET A 824 -3.37 16.82 -6.80
N ALA A 825 -3.79 18.00 -7.25
CA ALA A 825 -4.15 19.11 -6.36
C ALA A 825 -5.27 18.74 -5.38
N ASP A 826 -6.24 17.94 -5.83
CA ASP A 826 -7.29 17.37 -5.01
C ASP A 826 -6.75 16.49 -3.87
N LEU A 827 -5.74 15.65 -4.13
CA LEU A 827 -5.11 14.82 -3.08
C LEU A 827 -4.42 15.68 -2.02
N ALA A 828 -3.65 16.69 -2.46
CA ALA A 828 -3.00 17.64 -1.55
C ALA A 828 -4.02 18.44 -0.72
N ALA A 829 -5.10 18.91 -1.34
CA ALA A 829 -6.18 19.62 -0.65
C ALA A 829 -6.90 18.72 0.35
N TYR A 830 -7.18 17.47 -0.03
CA TYR A 830 -7.80 16.48 0.85
C TYR A 830 -6.92 16.18 2.07
N LEU A 831 -5.60 16.05 1.89
CA LEU A 831 -4.67 15.83 3.00
C LEU A 831 -4.73 16.95 4.06
N VAL A 832 -4.80 18.21 3.61
CA VAL A 832 -4.93 19.36 4.51
C VAL A 832 -6.29 19.37 5.19
N GLN A 833 -7.38 19.12 4.46
CA GLN A 833 -8.73 19.05 5.04
C GLN A 833 -8.87 17.93 6.07
N ASP A 834 -8.41 16.72 5.73
CA ASP A 834 -8.47 15.55 6.61
C ASP A 834 -7.66 15.79 7.90
N THR A 835 -6.52 16.48 7.78
CA THR A 835 -5.72 16.88 8.95
C THR A 835 -6.39 17.97 9.78
N ALA A 836 -7.09 18.92 9.15
CA ALA A 836 -7.88 19.92 9.88
C ALA A 836 -9.03 19.27 10.66
N LEU A 837 -9.69 18.27 10.08
CA LEU A 837 -10.75 17.50 10.74
C LEU A 837 -10.22 16.64 11.89
N ASP A 838 -9.04 16.02 11.73
CA ASP A 838 -8.36 15.31 12.81
C ASP A 838 -8.05 16.22 14.00
N LEU A 839 -7.63 17.47 13.77
CA LEU A 839 -7.39 18.47 14.81
C LEU A 839 -8.65 18.88 15.58
N VAL A 840 -9.84 18.76 14.98
CA VAL A 840 -11.11 19.03 15.67
C VAL A 840 -11.41 17.93 16.72
N PHE A 841 -11.11 16.67 16.41
CA PHE A 841 -11.35 15.54 17.33
C PHE A 841 -10.19 15.24 18.28
N ASP A 842 -8.98 15.65 17.90
CA ASP A 842 -7.76 15.46 18.67
C ASP A 842 -6.91 16.75 18.59
N PRO A 843 -7.28 17.78 19.37
CA PRO A 843 -6.51 19.01 19.45
C PRO A 843 -5.05 18.75 19.85
N PRO A 844 -4.10 19.61 19.43
CA PRO A 844 -2.70 19.41 19.75
C PRO A 844 -2.44 19.44 21.27
N GLY A 845 -1.78 18.40 21.77
CA GLY A 845 -1.41 18.26 23.18
C GLY A 845 0.08 18.47 23.44
N GLN A 846 0.50 18.26 24.68
CA GLN A 846 1.93 18.26 25.05
C GLN A 846 2.70 17.19 24.26
N HIS A 847 2.07 16.05 23.98
CA HIS A 847 2.68 14.97 23.21
C HIS A 847 3.03 15.36 21.76
N ASP A 848 2.21 16.19 21.10
CA ASP A 848 2.54 16.70 19.76
C ASP A 848 3.82 17.55 19.81
N THR A 849 4.00 18.36 20.86
CA THR A 849 5.21 19.16 21.06
C THR A 849 6.43 18.26 21.29
N GLU A 850 6.31 17.25 22.15
CA GLU A 850 7.36 16.25 22.36
C GLU A 850 7.76 15.55 21.07
N LEU A 851 6.78 15.13 20.25
CA LEU A 851 7.02 14.50 18.93
C LEU A 851 7.74 15.44 17.96
N LEU A 852 7.40 16.74 17.95
CA LEU A 852 8.04 17.75 17.11
C LEU A 852 9.49 18.05 17.50
N ASP A 853 9.82 17.90 18.79
CA ASP A 853 11.17 18.11 19.34
C ASP A 853 12.08 16.89 19.23
N ARG A 854 11.57 15.75 18.75
CA ARG A 854 12.37 14.55 18.59
C ARG A 854 13.46 14.74 17.52
N PRO A 855 14.68 14.23 17.77
CA PRO A 855 15.71 14.17 16.75
C PRO A 855 15.30 13.20 15.65
N LEU A 856 15.74 13.45 14.42
CA LEU A 856 15.54 12.50 13.31
C LEU A 856 16.16 11.14 13.65
N PRO A 857 15.55 10.02 13.21
CA PRO A 857 16.18 8.72 13.35
C PRO A 857 17.52 8.66 12.61
N PRO A 858 18.37 7.66 12.89
CA PRO A 858 19.37 7.21 11.94
C PRO A 858 18.74 6.95 10.56
N PRO A 859 19.52 6.89 9.47
CA PRO A 859 19.00 6.42 8.20
C PRO A 859 18.31 5.05 8.35
N MET A 860 17.18 4.88 7.67
CA MET A 860 16.45 3.63 7.47
C MET A 860 17.37 2.60 6.83
N TYR A 861 18.03 2.96 5.71
CA TYR A 861 19.10 2.16 5.13
C TYR A 861 20.42 2.47 5.82
N GLU A 862 21.09 1.45 6.37
CA GLU A 862 22.35 1.65 7.11
C GLU A 862 23.40 2.38 6.25
N GLY A 863 24.02 3.42 6.81
CA GLY A 863 25.02 4.23 6.11
C GLY A 863 24.46 5.16 5.02
N ASN A 864 23.13 5.24 4.85
CA ASN A 864 22.50 6.07 3.82
C ASN A 864 22.37 7.55 4.22
N LEU A 865 23.49 8.15 4.63
CA LEU A 865 23.55 9.58 4.93
C LEU A 865 23.72 10.39 3.66
N ALA A 866 23.12 11.58 3.65
CA ALA A 866 23.42 12.58 2.63
C ALA A 866 24.88 13.04 2.78
N PRO A 867 25.53 13.47 1.69
CA PRO A 867 26.90 14.01 1.74
C PRO A 867 26.99 15.22 2.69
N ASP A 868 28.09 15.30 3.44
CA ASP A 868 28.33 16.41 4.39
C ASP A 868 28.44 17.77 3.68
N LYS A 869 28.99 17.75 2.46
CA LYS A 869 29.10 18.89 1.56
C LYS A 869 28.77 18.46 0.15
N THR A 870 27.97 19.28 -0.53
CA THR A 870 27.69 19.12 -1.95
C THR A 870 27.83 20.47 -2.62
N THR A 871 28.63 20.52 -3.67
CA THR A 871 28.76 21.68 -4.55
C THR A 871 28.11 21.32 -5.87
N CYS A 872 26.99 21.97 -6.19
CA CYS A 872 26.33 21.83 -7.48
C CYS A 872 26.68 23.05 -8.34
N VAL A 873 27.40 22.82 -9.45
CA VAL A 873 27.70 23.87 -10.43
C VAL A 873 26.98 23.52 -11.73
N THR A 874 25.95 24.27 -12.07
CA THR A 874 25.12 24.04 -13.26
C THR A 874 24.90 25.34 -14.04
N GLY A 875 24.47 25.22 -15.29
CA GLY A 875 24.09 26.37 -16.11
C GLY A 875 25.24 27.35 -16.32
N ALA A 876 24.99 28.66 -16.15
CA ALA A 876 25.98 29.71 -16.39
C ALA A 876 27.21 29.63 -15.48
N ALA A 877 27.03 29.16 -14.23
CA ALA A 877 28.11 29.00 -13.26
C ALA A 877 29.12 27.92 -13.67
N LEU A 878 28.76 27.04 -14.62
CA LEU A 878 29.67 26.03 -15.16
C LEU A 878 30.89 26.67 -15.83
N LYS A 879 30.77 27.88 -16.37
CA LYS A 879 31.89 28.62 -16.98
C LYS A 879 33.03 28.86 -15.98
N ASP A 880 32.68 29.09 -14.71
CA ASP A 880 33.65 29.39 -13.66
C ASP A 880 34.48 28.16 -13.26
N LEU A 881 34.00 26.95 -13.62
CA LEU A 881 34.68 25.68 -13.33
C LEU A 881 35.58 25.20 -14.49
N VAL A 882 35.40 25.73 -15.71
CA VAL A 882 36.10 25.22 -16.90
C VAL A 882 37.48 25.86 -17.04
N ALA A 883 38.52 25.06 -16.79
CA ALA A 883 39.92 25.47 -16.98
C ALA A 883 40.29 25.66 -18.46
N SER A 884 39.76 24.81 -19.36
CA SER A 884 39.92 24.94 -20.81
C SER A 884 38.82 24.17 -21.54
N ALA A 885 38.34 24.68 -22.68
CA ALA A 885 37.38 23.99 -23.55
C ALA A 885 37.92 23.97 -24.98
N SER A 886 38.26 22.79 -25.49
CA SER A 886 38.68 22.57 -26.88
C SER A 886 37.69 21.62 -27.55
N GLY A 887 37.05 22.06 -28.64
CA GLY A 887 35.99 21.30 -29.32
C GLY A 887 34.63 21.31 -28.62
N PHE A 888 34.51 22.01 -27.49
CA PHE A 888 33.26 22.25 -26.75
C PHE A 888 32.90 23.74 -26.80
N GLU A 889 31.66 24.05 -27.14
CA GLU A 889 31.10 25.41 -27.15
C GLU A 889 30.05 25.56 -26.06
N PHE A 890 30.08 26.67 -25.31
CA PHE A 890 29.03 26.95 -24.34
C PHE A 890 27.78 27.47 -25.04
N VAL A 891 26.71 26.67 -25.00
CA VAL A 891 25.45 26.98 -25.64
C VAL A 891 24.40 27.30 -24.59
N VAL A 892 23.68 28.41 -24.81
CA VAL A 892 22.42 28.71 -24.14
C VAL A 892 21.34 28.42 -25.17
N GLU A 893 20.62 27.30 -25.01
CA GLU A 893 19.52 26.97 -25.93
C GLU A 893 18.44 28.06 -25.85
N ALA A 894 18.09 28.64 -27.00
CA ALA A 894 17.11 29.74 -27.07
C ALA A 894 15.71 29.22 -26.69
N ILE A 895 15.03 29.97 -25.82
CA ILE A 895 13.64 29.71 -25.45
C ILE A 895 12.71 30.36 -26.50
N ASP A 896 11.57 29.73 -26.76
CA ASP A 896 10.42 30.36 -27.38
C ASP A 896 10.09 31.70 -26.68
N PRO A 897 10.05 32.84 -27.40
CA PRO A 897 9.85 34.16 -26.79
C PRO A 897 8.50 34.34 -26.04
N SER A 898 7.59 33.36 -26.06
CA SER A 898 6.36 33.33 -25.27
C SER A 898 6.53 32.97 -23.77
N VAL A 899 7.73 32.58 -23.32
CA VAL A 899 7.97 32.12 -21.93
C VAL A 899 8.36 33.30 -21.01
N PRO A 900 7.71 33.49 -19.84
CA PRO A 900 7.96 34.63 -18.95
C PRO A 900 9.37 34.71 -18.33
N LEU A 901 9.84 35.93 -18.05
CA LEU A 901 11.17 36.26 -17.47
C LEU A 901 11.54 35.55 -16.16
N ILE A 902 10.56 35.08 -15.37
CA ILE A 902 10.81 34.32 -14.13
C ILE A 902 11.42 32.92 -14.40
N GLU A 903 11.51 32.52 -15.67
CA GLU A 903 12.02 31.24 -16.14
C GLU A 903 13.50 31.28 -16.58
N LEU A 904 14.22 32.40 -16.38
CA LEU A 904 15.65 32.52 -16.78
C LEU A 904 16.58 31.48 -16.13
N PHE A 905 16.22 30.93 -14.96
CA PHE A 905 16.95 29.84 -14.29
C PHE A 905 16.71 28.45 -14.91
N LYS A 906 15.83 28.34 -15.93
CA LYS A 906 15.37 27.09 -16.56
C LYS A 906 15.92 26.86 -17.97
N LEU A 907 16.78 27.76 -18.44
CA LEU A 907 17.71 27.43 -19.51
C LEU A 907 18.50 26.20 -19.06
N LYS A 908 18.82 25.27 -19.97
CA LYS A 908 19.87 24.26 -19.74
C LYS A 908 21.18 24.70 -20.40
N PRO A 909 21.86 25.80 -19.96
CA PRO A 909 23.16 26.13 -20.51
C PRO A 909 24.14 24.99 -20.25
N GLY A 910 25.02 24.75 -21.22
CA GLY A 910 26.02 23.72 -21.09
C GLY A 910 27.05 23.78 -22.20
N TYR A 911 28.11 23.00 -22.04
CA TYR A 911 29.12 22.83 -23.08
C TYR A 911 28.69 21.70 -24.02
N VAL A 912 28.66 22.00 -25.32
CA VAL A 912 28.29 21.06 -26.39
C VAL A 912 29.50 20.82 -27.28
N ALA A 913 29.83 19.56 -27.53
CA ALA A 913 30.80 19.15 -28.54
C ALA A 913 30.09 18.39 -29.66
N THR A 914 30.55 18.59 -30.89
CA THR A 914 30.03 17.93 -32.10
C THR A 914 31.11 17.17 -32.89
N THR A 915 32.34 17.13 -32.38
CA THR A 915 33.47 16.48 -33.03
C THR A 915 34.26 15.61 -32.05
N PRO A 916 34.77 14.43 -32.48
CA PRO A 916 35.63 13.62 -31.64
C PRO A 916 36.93 14.37 -31.27
N GLY A 917 37.35 14.30 -30.00
CA GLY A 917 38.62 14.87 -29.55
C GLY A 917 39.81 13.95 -29.84
N VAL A 918 41.05 14.41 -29.56
CA VAL A 918 42.30 13.59 -29.58
C VAL A 918 42.82 13.46 -28.14
N TRP A 919 43.33 12.28 -27.74
CA TRP A 919 43.74 12.01 -26.36
C TRP A 919 45.24 11.85 -26.21
N GLY A 920 45.80 12.44 -25.14
CA GLY A 920 47.22 12.36 -24.80
C GLY A 920 47.50 11.93 -23.36
N CYS A 921 46.50 11.45 -22.62
CA CYS A 921 46.63 11.07 -21.20
C CYS A 921 46.60 9.54 -21.00
N THR A 922 47.17 9.05 -19.92
CA THR A 922 47.29 7.60 -19.60
C THR A 922 46.33 7.13 -18.50
N CYS A 923 45.29 7.91 -18.15
CA CYS A 923 44.29 7.52 -17.16
C CYS A 923 43.26 6.50 -17.70
N THR A 924 42.69 5.69 -16.80
CA THR A 924 41.57 4.79 -17.11
C THR A 924 40.28 5.62 -17.22
N PRO A 925 39.66 5.74 -18.41
CA PRO A 925 38.48 6.59 -18.59
C PRO A 925 37.19 5.90 -18.10
N VAL A 926 36.18 6.71 -17.75
CA VAL A 926 34.79 6.26 -17.66
C VAL A 926 34.10 6.65 -18.96
N GLU A 927 33.58 5.68 -19.69
CA GLU A 927 32.81 5.94 -20.91
C GLU A 927 31.37 6.30 -20.57
N VAL A 928 30.84 7.33 -21.24
CA VAL A 928 29.48 7.84 -21.03
C VAL A 928 28.79 7.91 -22.38
N ASP A 929 27.73 7.13 -22.56
CA ASP A 929 26.92 7.20 -23.77
C ASP A 929 25.85 8.29 -23.61
N GLY A 930 25.84 9.26 -24.52
CA GLY A 930 24.83 10.32 -24.58
C GLY A 930 23.63 9.96 -25.45
N HIS A 931 23.65 8.80 -26.10
CA HIS A 931 22.54 8.32 -26.92
C HIS A 931 21.43 7.74 -26.05
N ILE A 932 20.20 8.16 -26.33
CA ILE A 932 18.99 7.55 -25.81
C ILE A 932 18.13 7.12 -26.99
N ALA A 933 17.62 5.89 -26.97
CA ALA A 933 16.74 5.37 -28.03
C ALA A 933 15.36 6.05 -28.04
N GLU A 934 15.07 6.85 -27.03
CA GLU A 934 13.77 7.44 -26.78
C GLU A 934 13.66 8.86 -27.36
N HIS A 935 12.45 9.27 -27.75
CA HIS A 935 12.23 10.49 -28.53
C HIS A 935 12.22 11.81 -27.72
N TRP A 936 12.68 11.81 -26.47
CA TRP A 936 12.62 12.94 -25.54
C TRP A 936 13.99 13.24 -24.92
N SER A 937 14.23 14.50 -24.54
CA SER A 937 15.54 14.92 -24.03
C SER A 937 15.65 14.74 -22.52
N LEU A 938 16.48 13.81 -22.07
CA LEU A 938 16.76 13.57 -20.65
C LEU A 938 18.09 14.15 -20.20
N THR A 939 18.16 14.52 -18.92
CA THR A 939 19.39 14.91 -18.25
C THR A 939 19.75 13.83 -17.22
N TYR A 940 20.89 13.17 -17.40
CA TYR A 940 21.38 12.07 -16.57
C TYR A 940 22.53 12.53 -15.67
N LEU A 941 22.63 11.92 -14.50
CA LEU A 941 23.77 12.06 -13.59
C LEU A 941 24.65 10.81 -13.70
N GLN A 942 25.88 10.99 -14.18
CA GLN A 942 26.87 9.92 -14.30
C GLN A 942 27.90 10.03 -13.15
N PRO A 943 27.96 9.06 -12.22
CA PRO A 943 28.95 9.07 -11.14
C PRO A 943 30.36 8.75 -11.66
N VAL A 944 31.33 9.55 -11.21
CA VAL A 944 32.78 9.35 -11.41
C VAL A 944 33.48 9.45 -10.05
N MET A 945 34.14 8.36 -9.63
CA MET A 945 34.88 8.35 -8.37
C MET A 945 36.28 8.93 -8.57
N VAL A 946 36.68 9.88 -7.73
CA VAL A 946 38.01 10.50 -7.77
C VAL A 946 38.72 10.39 -6.44
N SER A 947 40.05 10.37 -6.47
CA SER A 947 40.86 10.46 -5.25
C SER A 947 40.68 11.84 -4.60
N GLN A 948 40.67 11.88 -3.27
CA GLN A 948 40.54 13.13 -2.54
C GLN A 948 41.77 14.02 -2.79
N SER A 949 41.55 15.18 -3.40
CA SER A 949 42.57 16.18 -3.71
C SER A 949 42.01 17.58 -3.48
N ALA A 950 42.87 18.54 -3.13
CA ALA A 950 42.49 19.95 -3.03
C ALA A 950 42.09 20.54 -4.40
N GLU A 951 42.65 19.99 -5.48
CA GLU A 951 42.32 20.33 -6.86
C GLU A 951 42.21 19.04 -7.69
N CYS A 952 41.08 18.83 -8.37
CA CYS A 952 40.85 17.70 -9.26
C CYS A 952 40.55 18.24 -10.67
N LEU A 953 41.40 17.89 -11.64
CA LEU A 953 41.18 18.22 -13.04
C LEU A 953 40.40 17.09 -13.71
N LEU A 954 39.16 17.38 -14.12
CA LEU A 954 38.32 16.46 -14.88
C LEU A 954 38.41 16.79 -16.38
N ALA A 955 38.85 15.83 -17.19
CA ALA A 955 38.88 15.95 -18.65
C ALA A 955 37.74 15.15 -19.28
N ILE A 956 36.92 15.81 -20.12
CA ILE A 956 35.82 15.18 -20.86
C ILE A 956 36.16 15.22 -22.34
N ARG A 957 36.02 14.07 -23.02
CA ARG A 957 36.29 13.92 -24.47
C ARG A 957 35.16 13.17 -25.13
N VAL A 958 34.73 13.66 -26.29
CA VAL A 958 33.85 12.91 -27.20
C VAL A 958 34.68 11.86 -27.95
N LEU A 959 34.30 10.59 -27.83
CA LEU A 959 34.96 9.47 -28.48
C LEU A 959 34.48 9.29 -29.93
N PRO A 960 35.32 8.75 -30.82
CA PRO A 960 34.90 8.36 -32.16
C PRO A 960 34.07 7.06 -32.11
N GLY A 961 32.84 7.12 -32.62
CA GLY A 961 31.90 6.01 -32.67
C GLY A 961 30.50 6.49 -32.29
N THR A 962 29.53 6.36 -33.20
CA THR A 962 28.13 6.71 -32.92
C THR A 962 27.24 5.55 -33.31
N SER A 963 26.36 5.16 -32.40
CA SER A 963 25.18 4.36 -32.71
C SER A 963 24.15 5.17 -33.53
N SER A 964 24.25 6.51 -33.53
CA SER A 964 23.24 7.44 -34.06
C SER A 964 23.65 8.26 -35.29
N GLY A 965 24.91 8.22 -35.75
CA GLY A 965 25.40 9.05 -36.86
C GLY A 965 25.65 10.54 -36.54
N GLU A 966 25.29 11.04 -35.35
CA GLU A 966 25.57 12.41 -34.89
C GLU A 966 26.53 12.43 -33.69
N HIS A 967 27.54 13.30 -33.72
CA HIS A 967 28.57 13.42 -32.68
C HIS A 967 28.25 14.47 -31.60
N LYS A 968 26.97 14.71 -31.30
CA LYS A 968 26.56 15.78 -30.38
C LYS A 968 26.52 15.28 -28.92
N PHE A 969 27.37 15.84 -28.06
CA PHE A 969 27.43 15.52 -26.62
C PHE A 969 27.35 16.79 -25.78
N LYS A 970 26.52 16.83 -24.73
CA LYS A 970 26.29 18.02 -23.90
C LYS A 970 26.54 17.75 -22.42
N VAL A 971 27.35 18.62 -21.80
CA VAL A 971 27.60 18.67 -20.35
C VAL A 971 26.91 19.91 -19.77
N SER A 972 25.94 19.70 -18.87
CA SER A 972 25.09 20.77 -18.32
C SER A 972 25.45 21.17 -16.89
N GLY A 973 26.33 20.41 -16.25
CA GLY A 973 26.76 20.68 -14.88
C GLY A 973 27.66 19.62 -14.28
N VAL A 974 28.21 19.94 -13.12
CA VAL A 974 29.04 19.07 -12.29
C VAL A 974 28.56 19.16 -10.86
N VAL A 975 28.37 18.01 -10.21
CA VAL A 975 28.07 17.94 -8.79
C VAL A 975 29.23 17.25 -8.09
N VAL A 976 29.85 17.93 -7.12
CA VAL A 976 30.91 17.38 -6.28
C VAL A 976 30.34 17.09 -4.91
N ALA A 977 30.56 15.89 -4.40
CA ALA A 977 30.06 15.50 -3.10
C ALA A 977 31.10 14.74 -2.27
N ASP A 978 31.29 15.20 -1.03
CA ASP A 978 32.24 14.62 -0.07
C ASP A 978 31.63 13.39 0.60
N ASN A 979 32.47 12.41 0.95
CA ASN A 979 32.07 11.21 1.70
C ASN A 979 30.87 10.47 1.08
N TYR A 980 30.78 10.45 -0.25
CA TYR A 980 29.73 9.77 -0.97
C TYR A 980 29.97 8.24 -0.95
N ARG A 981 29.72 7.60 0.20
CA ARG A 981 30.13 6.22 0.51
C ARG A 981 29.24 5.12 -0.11
N THR A 982 28.12 5.45 -0.79
CA THR A 982 27.04 4.47 -1.06
C THR A 982 26.27 4.60 -2.39
N ILE A 983 26.89 5.08 -3.48
CA ILE A 983 26.40 4.67 -4.82
C ILE A 983 27.08 3.33 -5.14
N ASP A 984 26.33 2.23 -4.99
CA ASP A 984 26.56 1.07 -5.86
C ASP A 984 26.31 1.61 -7.28
N ALA A 985 27.38 1.79 -8.05
CA ALA A 985 27.32 2.41 -9.36
C ALA A 985 26.17 1.80 -10.16
N MET A 986 25.19 2.64 -10.52
CA MET A 986 24.16 2.32 -11.51
C MET A 986 24.92 1.82 -12.75
N ARG A 987 24.98 0.50 -12.94
CA ARG A 987 25.19 -0.06 -14.27
C ARG A 987 23.88 0.20 -14.98
N ILE A 988 23.75 1.39 -15.57
CA ILE A 988 22.73 1.63 -16.59
C ILE A 988 23.04 0.61 -17.67
N ASN A 989 22.23 -0.44 -17.73
CA ASN A 989 22.26 -1.38 -18.82
C ASN A 989 21.72 -0.60 -20.02
N THR A 990 22.63 -0.14 -20.89
CA THR A 990 22.31 0.60 -22.12
C THR A 990 21.60 -0.26 -23.16
N ASP A 991 21.33 -1.53 -22.86
CA ASP A 991 20.60 -2.44 -23.74
C ASP A 991 19.10 -2.20 -23.60
N GLY A 992 18.62 -1.12 -24.20
CA GLY A 992 17.26 -1.09 -24.71
C GLY A 992 17.17 -2.11 -25.84
N GLN A 993 16.73 -3.34 -25.56
CA GLN A 993 15.93 -4.20 -26.46
C GLN A 993 15.37 -5.41 -25.71
N GLY A 994 14.17 -5.82 -26.13
CA GLY A 994 13.52 -7.03 -25.65
C GLY A 994 14.35 -8.29 -25.84
N MET A 995 13.90 -9.35 -25.15
CA MET A 995 14.26 -10.76 -25.33
C MET A 995 15.33 -11.04 -26.39
N LEU A 996 16.60 -11.18 -25.98
CA LEU A 996 17.61 -11.83 -26.81
C LEU A 996 18.11 -13.11 -26.15
N LYS A 997 17.87 -14.18 -26.89
CA LYS A 997 18.25 -15.57 -26.61
C LYS A 997 19.76 -15.69 -26.44
N ASN A 998 20.15 -16.54 -25.50
CA ASN A 998 21.50 -17.05 -25.30
C ASN A 998 22.16 -17.49 -26.62
N GLY A 999 23.37 -16.97 -26.88
CA GLY A 999 24.34 -17.51 -27.84
C GLY A 999 25.68 -17.73 -27.13
N PRO A 1000 26.42 -18.81 -27.41
CA PRO A 1000 27.61 -19.19 -26.68
C PRO A 1000 28.82 -18.49 -27.30
N ASN A 1001 29.38 -17.46 -26.67
CA ASN A 1001 30.81 -17.08 -26.74
C ASN A 1001 31.03 -15.86 -25.83
N GLY A 1002 31.80 -16.07 -24.75
CA GLY A 1002 32.03 -15.08 -23.70
C GLY A 1002 33.02 -13.98 -24.08
N LEU A 1003 32.91 -12.84 -23.39
CA LEU A 1003 33.92 -11.78 -23.37
C LEU A 1003 34.42 -11.59 -21.93
N VAL A 1004 35.74 -11.75 -21.75
CA VAL A 1004 36.49 -11.58 -20.51
C VAL A 1004 37.17 -10.21 -20.55
N ILE A 1005 37.09 -9.42 -19.48
CA ILE A 1005 38.02 -8.29 -19.27
C ILE A 1005 38.71 -8.52 -17.93
N SER A 1006 40.01 -8.82 -18.00
CA SER A 1006 40.93 -8.95 -16.87
C SER A 1006 41.67 -7.63 -16.65
N GLY A 1007 41.96 -7.31 -15.39
CA GLY A 1007 42.74 -6.14 -15.00
C GLY A 1007 43.52 -6.40 -13.72
N ALA A 1008 44.62 -7.14 -13.83
CA ALA A 1008 45.69 -7.14 -12.84
C ALA A 1008 46.72 -6.08 -13.24
N GLY A 1009 47.03 -5.11 -12.38
CA GLY A 1009 48.05 -4.11 -12.69
C GLY A 1009 48.18 -2.95 -11.70
N ARG A 1010 49.02 -3.18 -10.69
CA ARG A 1010 49.76 -2.24 -9.79
C ARG A 1010 49.54 -0.72 -9.93
N HIS A 1011 49.22 -0.12 -8.77
CA HIS A 1011 49.60 1.20 -8.25
C HIS A 1011 50.30 2.18 -9.21
N ARG A 1012 49.67 3.35 -9.42
CA ARG A 1012 50.12 4.63 -8.83
C ARG A 1012 49.00 5.66 -8.85
#